data_AF-A0A8H5D7M3-F1
#
_entry.id   AF-A0A8H5D7M3-F1
#
_cell.length_a   1.000
_cell.length_b   1.000
_cell.length_c   1.000
_cell.angle_alpha   90.00
_cell.angle_beta   90.00
_cell.angle_gamma   90.00
#
_symmetry.space_group_name_H-M   'P 1'
#
loop_
_entity.id
_entity.type
_entity.pdbx_description
1 polymer ?
#
loop_
_entity_poly.entity_id
_entity_poly.type
_entity_poly.pdbx_seq_one_letter_code
_entity_poly.pdbx_strand_id
1 'polypeptide(L)'
;MHLFQGSQNFVLNNVQFMDHSINHAGPSGIDILREASQTKATHDSSARQYAASCFPGTREQYIEDITRWAVSPYSGNSSVPIYWMKGPAGAGKSAIAQTCTEKLKGLGCLGASFFFSINSCDDHTYFFPSIAYQLAIELPEYRQIIDRKVHADKTLIKKSMKAQFEALLVEPLKELERQGSVLGRRAIFVDGLDECKSRDAQCEIIGLVATFARERPTPFFWAFFSRPEPHLQATFANFDHNHLCNVAVLSVSRDTDGEIELYLRNGLKNILRRRNITLSYMWPPDRALKVLVASAAGLFIYPATIIRFVDQVGRTPEELLDLVLSSSGSLVGHLGRSNEPFAELDAFYTLILRRIPENLLPSVQLLLALACMTPFESCVWGTVGLSNMLGFSEAKFRLVYNELHAVLHFQEYKVPSLPDSHRAESFDTTRPCDAGDLATIGWLHQSASRLGGILTFYHKSFYDFLRDQSRSGTFCVSTPHVLGKLFKLRLRIHHDYAITFTIQDQDLIQSSGVPSSTGILSWPGHNELVNSYIKAVTFNNTGFSLLHVFFPYDNLDPHLVSQLADFDFRKHLLSQPYIFPDGYISRSTNLGLASLAKYVRGPSTGTMLCHIPPSNFHVFDAKTFYERIRQLERHGIIRKMHLPDFIKRWKRLHGKSRGKVDSYLYKKGHGEKKTYWYWEVNLEIGYYQEFETDNLVEGIKVYGEEDFEGWYT
;
A
#
# COMPACT_ATOMS: atom_id res chain seq x y z
N MET A 1 -26.64 -18.25 -35.04
CA MET A 1 -27.46 -18.17 -36.26
C MET A 1 -28.17 -19.53 -36.43
N HIS A 2 -29.49 -19.59 -36.32
CA HIS A 2 -30.29 -20.84 -36.30
C HIS A 2 -30.92 -21.22 -37.66
N LEU A 3 -30.49 -20.62 -38.76
CA LEU A 3 -31.23 -20.70 -40.03
C LEU A 3 -31.17 -22.03 -40.79
N PHE A 4 -30.26 -22.96 -40.45
CA PHE A 4 -30.06 -24.20 -41.24
C PHE A 4 -29.85 -25.46 -40.41
N GLN A 5 -30.50 -25.57 -39.26
CA GLN A 5 -30.32 -26.75 -38.41
C GLN A 5 -31.13 -27.94 -38.96
N GLY A 6 -30.42 -28.97 -39.46
CA GLY A 6 -31.01 -30.22 -39.97
C GLY A 6 -31.15 -30.33 -41.49
N SER A 7 -30.67 -29.35 -42.26
CA SER A 7 -30.73 -29.39 -43.73
C SER A 7 -29.61 -30.28 -44.31
N GLN A 8 -29.93 -31.14 -45.28
CA GLN A 8 -28.96 -31.96 -46.04
C GLN A 8 -29.19 -31.78 -47.55
N ASN A 9 -28.14 -31.97 -48.37
CA ASN A 9 -28.16 -31.92 -49.84
C ASN A 9 -28.54 -30.57 -50.49
N PHE A 10 -28.02 -29.44 -49.99
CA PHE A 10 -28.12 -28.17 -50.73
C PHE A 10 -26.82 -27.90 -51.52
N VAL A 11 -26.98 -27.36 -52.72
CA VAL A 11 -25.87 -26.94 -53.60
C VAL A 11 -25.87 -25.41 -53.62
N LEU A 12 -24.77 -24.83 -53.12
CA LEU A 12 -24.56 -23.39 -53.08
C LEU A 12 -23.70 -22.96 -54.28
N ASN A 13 -24.30 -22.28 -55.24
CA ASN A 13 -23.60 -21.70 -56.40
C ASN A 13 -23.46 -20.19 -56.22
N ASN A 14 -22.26 -19.65 -56.45
CA ASN A 14 -21.90 -18.22 -56.32
C ASN A 14 -22.14 -17.60 -54.93
N VAL A 15 -21.61 -18.22 -53.87
CA VAL A 15 -21.68 -17.64 -52.51
C VAL A 15 -20.49 -16.73 -52.24
N GLN A 16 -20.78 -15.48 -51.88
CA GLN A 16 -19.83 -14.62 -51.19
C GLN A 16 -20.02 -14.79 -49.68
N PHE A 17 -19.03 -15.41 -49.02
CA PHE A 17 -18.95 -15.40 -47.57
C PHE A 17 -18.39 -14.05 -47.13
N MET A 18 -19.23 -13.16 -46.63
CA MET A 18 -18.78 -11.99 -45.89
C MET A 18 -18.67 -12.35 -44.41
N ASP A 19 -17.45 -12.63 -43.97
CA ASP A 19 -17.14 -12.72 -42.55
C ASP A 19 -17.17 -11.29 -41.98
N HIS A 20 -18.25 -10.95 -41.28
CA HIS A 20 -18.27 -9.77 -40.42
C HIS A 20 -17.55 -10.10 -39.11
N SER A 21 -16.24 -10.38 -39.19
CA SER A 21 -15.39 -10.30 -38.02
C SER A 21 -15.29 -8.82 -37.66
N ILE A 22 -16.17 -8.34 -36.79
CA ILE A 22 -15.99 -7.04 -36.16
C ILE A 22 -14.77 -7.17 -35.26
N ASN A 23 -13.58 -6.93 -35.81
CA ASN A 23 -12.38 -6.71 -35.05
C ASN A 23 -12.58 -5.38 -34.30
N HIS A 24 -13.22 -5.45 -33.14
CA HIS A 24 -13.33 -4.31 -32.24
C HIS A 24 -11.91 -3.90 -31.85
N ALA A 25 -11.43 -2.76 -32.37
CA ALA A 25 -10.07 -2.25 -32.19
C ALA A 25 -9.79 -1.69 -30.77
N GLY A 26 -10.30 -2.34 -29.71
CA GLY A 26 -10.12 -1.89 -28.33
C GLY A 26 -10.17 -3.06 -27.33
N PRO A 27 -9.78 -2.82 -26.06
CA PRO A 27 -9.74 -3.87 -25.04
C PRO A 27 -11.13 -4.48 -24.81
N SER A 28 -11.19 -5.79 -24.61
CA SER A 28 -12.43 -6.48 -24.21
C SER A 28 -12.90 -6.00 -22.84
N GLY A 29 -14.14 -6.30 -22.47
CA GLY A 29 -14.63 -5.98 -21.12
C GLY A 29 -13.82 -6.69 -20.05
N ILE A 30 -13.38 -7.92 -20.33
CA ILE A 30 -12.48 -8.67 -19.43
C ILE A 30 -11.10 -8.02 -19.31
N ASP A 31 -10.54 -7.47 -20.38
CA ASP A 31 -9.23 -6.78 -20.30
C ASP A 31 -9.32 -5.54 -19.41
N ILE A 32 -10.39 -4.76 -19.55
CA ILE A 32 -10.68 -3.60 -18.69
C ILE A 32 -10.84 -4.04 -17.23
N LEU A 33 -11.57 -5.13 -16.99
CA LEU A 33 -11.76 -5.65 -15.63
C LEU A 33 -10.45 -6.15 -15.02
N ARG A 34 -9.59 -6.79 -15.81
CA ARG A 34 -8.25 -7.23 -15.39
C ARG A 34 -7.39 -6.05 -14.97
N GLU A 35 -7.40 -4.97 -15.75
CA GLU A 35 -6.65 -3.74 -15.43
C GLU A 35 -7.15 -3.06 -14.15
N ALA A 36 -8.45 -3.18 -13.87
CA ALA A 36 -9.07 -2.73 -12.63
C ALA A 36 -8.93 -3.70 -11.45
N SER A 37 -8.23 -4.83 -11.62
CA SER A 37 -8.06 -5.86 -10.58
C SER A 37 -6.69 -5.77 -9.91
N GLN A 38 -6.64 -6.04 -8.61
CA GLN A 38 -5.42 -6.18 -7.82
C GLN A 38 -4.97 -7.65 -7.81
N THR A 39 -4.28 -8.08 -8.85
CA THR A 39 -3.77 -9.46 -8.98
C THR A 39 -2.72 -9.83 -7.93
N LYS A 40 -2.14 -8.85 -7.22
CA LYS A 40 -1.25 -9.12 -6.07
C LYS A 40 -1.97 -9.65 -4.84
N ALA A 41 -3.29 -9.43 -4.76
CA ALA A 41 -4.10 -9.83 -3.62
C ALA A 41 -4.66 -11.26 -3.75
N THR A 42 -4.41 -11.97 -4.86
CA THR A 42 -4.90 -13.35 -5.08
C THR A 42 -3.99 -14.39 -4.42
N HIS A 43 -4.55 -15.48 -3.91
CA HIS A 43 -3.79 -16.53 -3.20
C HIS A 43 -2.58 -17.09 -3.96
N ASP A 44 -2.65 -17.14 -5.28
CA ASP A 44 -1.67 -17.71 -6.21
C ASP A 44 -0.74 -16.67 -6.86
N SER A 45 -0.81 -15.42 -6.42
CA SER A 45 0.04 -14.36 -6.94
C SER A 45 1.52 -14.59 -6.66
N SER A 46 2.40 -14.23 -7.59
CA SER A 46 3.85 -14.21 -7.34
C SER A 46 4.25 -13.27 -6.20
N ALA A 47 3.45 -12.22 -5.95
CA ALA A 47 3.62 -11.34 -4.79
C ALA A 47 3.41 -12.07 -3.45
N ARG A 48 2.73 -13.23 -3.49
CA ARG A 48 2.40 -14.08 -2.36
C ARG A 48 3.06 -15.46 -2.43
N GLN A 49 4.05 -15.66 -3.31
CA GLN A 49 4.78 -16.93 -3.45
C GLN A 49 5.35 -17.45 -2.11
N TYR A 50 5.72 -16.54 -1.21
CA TYR A 50 6.24 -16.85 0.13
C TYR A 50 5.27 -16.46 1.25
N ALA A 51 3.98 -16.29 0.94
CA ALA A 51 2.95 -16.09 1.96
C ALA A 51 2.93 -17.30 2.91
N ALA A 52 2.70 -17.04 4.19
CA ALA A 52 2.66 -18.11 5.17
C ALA A 52 1.40 -18.95 4.97
N SER A 53 1.57 -20.24 4.68
CA SER A 53 0.53 -21.28 4.81
C SER A 53 0.68 -21.98 6.16
N CYS A 54 -0.39 -22.63 6.64
CA CYS A 54 -0.32 -23.45 7.84
C CYS A 54 0.72 -24.57 7.66
N PHE A 55 1.52 -24.80 8.69
CA PHE A 55 2.44 -25.93 8.70
C PHE A 55 1.63 -27.24 8.80
N PRO A 56 1.99 -28.31 8.08
CA PRO A 56 1.27 -29.59 8.16
C PRO A 56 1.14 -30.07 9.62
N GLY A 57 -0.06 -30.51 10.02
CA GLY A 57 -0.33 -30.89 11.41
C GLY A 57 -0.68 -29.72 12.35
N THR A 58 -0.89 -28.51 11.82
CA THR A 58 -1.32 -27.35 12.62
C THR A 58 -2.64 -26.78 12.11
N ARG A 59 -3.51 -26.32 13.02
CA ARG A 59 -4.81 -25.71 12.72
C ARG A 59 -5.74 -26.58 11.86
N GLU A 60 -5.55 -27.90 11.87
CA GLU A 60 -6.25 -28.84 10.98
C GLU A 60 -7.77 -28.77 11.16
N GLN A 61 -8.24 -28.69 12.40
CA GLN A 61 -9.67 -28.56 12.69
C GLN A 61 -10.30 -27.35 11.99
N TYR A 62 -9.66 -26.16 12.09
CA TYR A 62 -10.18 -24.96 11.43
C TYR A 62 -10.16 -25.09 9.91
N ILE A 63 -9.10 -25.69 9.35
CA ILE A 63 -8.99 -25.92 7.91
C ILE A 63 -10.11 -26.86 7.44
N GLU A 64 -10.36 -27.94 8.18
CA GLU A 64 -11.42 -28.90 7.88
C GLU A 64 -12.81 -28.28 7.99
N ASP A 65 -13.09 -27.53 9.05
CA ASP A 65 -14.39 -26.91 9.28
C ASP A 65 -14.74 -25.89 8.19
N ILE A 66 -13.79 -25.03 7.82
CA ILE A 66 -13.96 -24.07 6.74
C ILE A 66 -14.09 -24.77 5.38
N THR A 67 -13.26 -25.79 5.13
CA THR A 67 -13.36 -26.56 3.89
C THR A 67 -14.74 -27.21 3.78
N ARG A 68 -15.22 -27.85 4.87
CA ARG A 68 -16.55 -28.49 4.92
C ARG A 68 -17.66 -27.46 4.70
N TRP A 69 -17.59 -26.30 5.35
CA TRP A 69 -18.53 -25.20 5.15
C TRP A 69 -18.59 -24.76 3.67
N ALA A 70 -17.43 -24.66 3.02
CA ALA A 70 -17.32 -24.23 1.63
C ALA A 70 -17.84 -25.26 0.60
N VAL A 71 -17.69 -26.57 0.87
CA VAL A 71 -17.97 -27.63 -0.12
C VAL A 71 -19.28 -28.41 0.09
N SER A 72 -19.85 -28.39 1.30
CA SER A 72 -21.00 -29.27 1.61
C SER A 72 -22.21 -28.98 0.70
N PRO A 73 -22.91 -29.98 0.16
CA PRO A 73 -24.15 -29.75 -0.56
C PRO A 73 -25.24 -29.19 0.36
N TYR A 74 -26.22 -28.47 -0.20
CA TYR A 74 -27.43 -28.06 0.53
C TYR A 74 -28.31 -29.30 0.83
N SER A 75 -27.94 -30.11 1.82
CA SER A 75 -28.79 -31.21 2.30
C SER A 75 -28.78 -31.27 3.83
N GLY A 76 -29.79 -30.65 4.44
CA GLY A 76 -30.10 -30.75 5.88
C GLY A 76 -29.25 -29.85 6.79
N ASN A 77 -29.88 -28.81 7.36
CA ASN A 77 -29.31 -27.74 8.19
C ASN A 77 -28.28 -26.82 7.50
N SER A 78 -28.85 -25.93 6.67
CA SER A 78 -28.36 -24.62 6.20
C SER A 78 -27.01 -24.14 6.77
N SER A 79 -25.90 -24.43 6.07
CA SER A 79 -24.68 -23.64 6.25
C SER A 79 -24.93 -22.22 5.73
N VAL A 80 -24.87 -21.25 6.63
CA VAL A 80 -25.08 -19.83 6.33
C VAL A 80 -23.98 -19.32 5.38
N PRO A 81 -24.29 -18.40 4.45
CA PRO A 81 -23.39 -18.04 3.35
C PRO A 81 -22.21 -17.16 3.77
N ILE A 82 -22.14 -16.71 5.03
CA ILE A 82 -21.04 -15.90 5.54
C ILE A 82 -20.35 -16.65 6.68
N TYR A 83 -19.03 -16.63 6.67
CA TYR A 83 -18.17 -17.12 7.74
C TYR A 83 -17.24 -16.00 8.15
N TRP A 84 -17.11 -15.73 9.45
CA TRP A 84 -16.17 -14.75 9.96
C TRP A 84 -15.25 -15.37 11.00
N MET A 85 -13.96 -15.44 10.66
CA MET A 85 -12.90 -15.78 11.61
C MET A 85 -12.29 -14.52 12.22
N LYS A 86 -12.57 -14.29 13.50
CA LYS A 86 -11.98 -13.19 14.27
C LYS A 86 -10.91 -13.68 15.23
N GLY A 87 -9.82 -12.93 15.34
CA GLY A 87 -8.74 -13.26 16.27
C GLY A 87 -7.65 -12.19 16.29
N PRO A 88 -6.78 -12.15 17.29
CA PRO A 88 -5.74 -11.15 17.40
C PRO A 88 -4.68 -11.28 16.29
N ALA A 89 -3.84 -10.26 16.18
CA ALA A 89 -2.71 -10.24 15.27
C ALA A 89 -1.77 -11.43 15.57
N GLY A 90 -1.26 -12.11 14.54
CA GLY A 90 -0.29 -13.19 14.72
C GLY A 90 -0.86 -14.54 15.20
N ALA A 91 -2.18 -14.69 15.32
CA ALA A 91 -2.82 -15.96 15.68
C ALA A 91 -2.82 -17.02 14.55
N GLY A 92 -2.53 -16.62 13.30
CA GLY A 92 -2.45 -17.51 12.13
C GLY A 92 -3.63 -17.46 11.16
N LYS A 93 -4.52 -16.46 11.27
CA LYS A 93 -5.70 -16.29 10.39
C LYS A 93 -5.35 -16.33 8.89
N SER A 94 -4.40 -15.50 8.46
CA SER A 94 -3.96 -15.44 7.06
C SER A 94 -3.38 -16.76 6.56
N ALA A 95 -2.72 -17.53 7.44
CA ALA A 95 -2.19 -18.84 7.09
C ALA A 95 -3.30 -19.89 6.91
N ILE A 96 -4.32 -19.85 7.77
CA ILE A 96 -5.53 -20.67 7.60
C ILE A 96 -6.24 -20.32 6.30
N ALA A 97 -6.43 -19.02 6.04
CA ALA A 97 -7.06 -18.54 4.81
C ALA A 97 -6.29 -19.01 3.56
N GLN A 98 -4.96 -18.82 3.54
CA GLN A 98 -4.10 -19.27 2.43
C GLN A 98 -4.22 -20.78 2.20
N THR A 99 -4.07 -21.60 3.25
CA THR A 99 -4.17 -23.07 3.13
C THR A 99 -5.56 -23.52 2.68
N CYS A 100 -6.63 -22.88 3.17
CA CYS A 100 -8.00 -23.18 2.73
C CYS A 100 -8.20 -22.81 1.25
N THR A 101 -7.70 -21.66 0.80
CA THR A 101 -7.80 -21.26 -0.61
C THR A 101 -7.07 -22.22 -1.53
N GLU A 102 -5.84 -22.63 -1.20
CA GLU A 102 -5.07 -23.62 -1.98
C GLU A 102 -5.81 -24.95 -2.07
N LYS A 103 -6.35 -25.44 -0.94
CA LYS A 103 -7.13 -26.68 -0.89
C LYS A 103 -8.40 -26.59 -1.73
N LEU A 104 -9.17 -25.51 -1.60
CA LEU A 104 -10.43 -25.31 -2.34
C LEU A 104 -10.21 -25.05 -3.84
N LYS A 105 -9.07 -24.47 -4.22
CA LYS A 105 -8.67 -24.37 -5.63
C LYS A 105 -8.45 -25.76 -6.22
N GLY A 106 -7.76 -26.65 -5.52
CA GLY A 106 -7.59 -28.06 -5.92
C GLY A 106 -8.90 -28.84 -6.02
N LEU A 107 -9.92 -28.47 -5.23
CA LEU A 107 -11.26 -29.05 -5.28
C LEU A 107 -12.18 -28.40 -6.33
N GLY A 108 -11.74 -27.34 -7.01
CA GLY A 108 -12.55 -26.60 -7.96
C GLY A 108 -13.73 -25.84 -7.33
N CYS A 109 -13.71 -25.59 -6.02
CA CYS A 109 -14.77 -24.90 -5.28
C CYS A 109 -14.40 -23.44 -4.93
N LEU A 110 -13.13 -23.04 -5.09
CA LEU A 110 -12.72 -21.65 -4.92
C LEU A 110 -13.30 -20.80 -6.07
N GLY A 111 -14.03 -19.74 -5.72
CA GLY A 111 -14.49 -18.74 -6.68
C GLY A 111 -13.52 -17.57 -6.79
N ALA A 112 -13.09 -17.02 -5.65
CA ALA A 112 -12.14 -15.92 -5.60
C ALA A 112 -11.43 -15.84 -4.24
N SER A 113 -10.34 -15.10 -4.21
CA SER A 113 -9.61 -14.77 -2.99
C SER A 113 -9.09 -13.33 -3.08
N PHE A 114 -9.16 -12.60 -1.97
CA PHE A 114 -8.59 -11.28 -1.86
C PHE A 114 -7.97 -11.11 -0.47
N PHE A 115 -6.66 -10.91 -0.44
CA PHE A 115 -5.93 -10.71 0.78
C PHE A 115 -5.50 -9.25 0.87
N PHE A 116 -6.17 -8.51 1.75
CA PHE A 116 -5.77 -7.17 2.09
C PHE A 116 -4.39 -7.18 2.77
N SER A 117 -3.59 -6.16 2.49
CA SER A 117 -2.29 -6.02 3.13
C SER A 117 -1.85 -4.57 3.20
N ILE A 118 -1.36 -4.16 4.37
CA ILE A 118 -0.70 -2.85 4.55
C ILE A 118 0.50 -2.63 3.62
N ASN A 119 1.05 -3.71 3.06
CA ASN A 119 2.23 -3.64 2.20
C ASN A 119 1.89 -3.21 0.77
N SER A 120 0.74 -3.55 0.18
CA SER A 120 0.46 -3.17 -1.23
C SER A 120 -0.97 -3.38 -1.72
N CYS A 121 -1.90 -3.80 -0.85
CA CYS A 121 -3.23 -4.26 -1.24
C CYS A 121 -4.30 -3.82 -0.21
N ASP A 122 -4.24 -2.59 0.25
CA ASP A 122 -5.15 -2.01 1.26
C ASP A 122 -6.30 -1.21 0.63
N ASP A 123 -6.26 -0.95 -0.68
CA ASP A 123 -7.26 -0.18 -1.40
C ASP A 123 -8.50 -1.00 -1.78
N HIS A 124 -9.65 -0.64 -1.19
CA HIS A 124 -10.94 -1.28 -1.43
C HIS A 124 -11.49 -1.07 -2.84
N THR A 125 -11.06 -0.06 -3.58
CA THR A 125 -11.59 0.24 -4.92
C THR A 125 -11.33 -0.88 -5.94
N TYR A 126 -10.29 -1.68 -5.69
CA TYR A 126 -9.95 -2.86 -6.49
C TYR A 126 -10.71 -4.12 -6.06
N PHE A 127 -11.41 -4.11 -4.93
CA PHE A 127 -11.94 -5.33 -4.30
C PHE A 127 -12.94 -6.08 -5.19
N PHE A 128 -14.10 -5.49 -5.48
CA PHE A 128 -15.13 -6.15 -6.29
C PHE A 128 -14.72 -6.41 -7.75
N PRO A 129 -13.99 -5.51 -8.44
CA PRO A 129 -13.40 -5.81 -9.74
C PRO A 129 -12.53 -7.07 -9.72
N SER A 130 -11.69 -7.23 -8.69
CA SER A 130 -10.80 -8.39 -8.53
C SER A 130 -11.56 -9.70 -8.28
N ILE A 131 -12.63 -9.64 -7.47
CA ILE A 131 -13.48 -10.81 -7.23
C ILE A 131 -14.20 -11.22 -8.51
N ALA A 132 -14.78 -10.25 -9.23
CA ALA A 132 -15.49 -10.51 -10.48
C ALA A 132 -14.56 -11.03 -11.58
N TYR A 133 -13.33 -10.50 -11.66
CA TYR A 133 -12.33 -11.00 -12.60
C TYR A 133 -12.00 -12.47 -12.32
N GLN A 134 -11.69 -12.81 -11.06
CA GLN A 134 -11.41 -14.20 -10.66
C GLN A 134 -12.58 -15.13 -10.98
N LEU A 135 -13.81 -14.74 -10.65
CA LEU A 135 -15.01 -15.52 -11.00
C LEU A 135 -15.15 -15.70 -12.51
N ALA A 136 -14.83 -14.69 -13.32
CA ALA A 136 -14.85 -14.76 -14.79
C ALA A 136 -13.72 -15.63 -15.37
N ILE A 137 -12.67 -15.93 -14.62
CA ILE A 137 -11.68 -16.94 -14.99
C ILE A 137 -12.19 -18.35 -14.64
N GLU A 138 -12.80 -18.52 -13.47
CA GLU A 138 -13.29 -19.83 -13.02
C GLU A 138 -14.61 -20.28 -13.68
N LEU A 139 -15.44 -19.33 -14.15
CA LEU A 139 -16.80 -19.59 -14.63
C LEU A 139 -17.02 -19.03 -16.06
N PRO A 140 -16.96 -19.87 -17.11
CA PRO A 140 -17.09 -19.43 -18.50
C PRO A 140 -18.41 -18.72 -18.82
N GLU A 141 -19.53 -19.16 -18.24
CA GLU A 141 -20.84 -18.55 -18.48
C GLU A 141 -20.94 -17.15 -17.85
N TYR A 142 -20.42 -17.01 -16.63
CA TYR A 142 -20.31 -15.72 -15.94
C TYR A 142 -19.39 -14.76 -16.71
N ARG A 143 -18.27 -15.27 -17.25
CA ARG A 143 -17.32 -14.50 -18.08
C ARG A 143 -18.01 -13.78 -19.23
N GLN A 144 -18.88 -14.48 -19.97
CA GLN A 144 -19.57 -13.91 -21.13
C GLN A 144 -20.52 -12.77 -20.75
N ILE A 145 -21.14 -12.84 -19.57
CA ILE A 145 -22.03 -11.78 -19.08
C ILE A 145 -21.22 -10.56 -18.65
N ILE A 146 -20.15 -10.79 -17.88
CA ILE A 146 -19.27 -9.71 -17.41
C ILE A 146 -18.57 -9.00 -18.56
N ASP A 147 -18.04 -9.75 -19.54
CA ASP A 147 -17.36 -9.17 -20.70
C ASP A 147 -18.28 -8.19 -21.42
N ARG A 148 -19.53 -8.60 -21.70
CA ARG A 148 -20.53 -7.71 -22.32
C ARG A 148 -20.88 -6.51 -21.44
N LYS A 149 -21.06 -6.70 -20.13
CA LYS A 149 -21.44 -5.62 -19.20
C LYS A 149 -20.34 -4.55 -19.10
N VAL A 150 -19.09 -4.96 -18.88
CA VAL A 150 -17.96 -4.03 -18.75
C VAL A 150 -17.63 -3.39 -20.10
N HIS A 151 -17.80 -4.12 -21.21
CA HIS A 151 -17.63 -3.55 -22.54
C HIS A 151 -18.67 -2.47 -22.84
N ALA A 152 -19.93 -2.69 -22.46
CA ALA A 152 -21.02 -1.74 -22.65
C ALA A 152 -20.87 -0.49 -21.75
N ASP A 153 -20.40 -0.66 -20.52
CA ASP A 153 -20.12 0.44 -19.59
C ASP A 153 -18.72 0.33 -18.99
N LYS A 154 -17.74 0.90 -19.71
CA LYS A 154 -16.34 0.91 -19.29
C LYS A 154 -16.10 1.70 -18.00
N THR A 155 -17.02 2.60 -17.62
CA THR A 155 -16.91 3.38 -16.38
C THR A 155 -17.28 2.57 -15.16
N LEU A 156 -17.87 1.38 -15.33
CA LEU A 156 -18.32 0.51 -14.25
C LEU A 156 -17.23 0.25 -13.20
N ILE A 157 -15.99 0.02 -13.64
CA ILE A 157 -14.84 -0.22 -12.75
C ILE A 157 -14.43 0.99 -11.90
N LYS A 158 -14.98 2.18 -12.16
CA LYS A 158 -14.75 3.42 -11.40
C LYS A 158 -15.99 3.85 -10.60
N LYS A 159 -17.10 3.12 -10.68
CA LYS A 159 -18.33 3.44 -9.93
C LYS A 159 -18.20 3.13 -8.44
N SER A 160 -19.20 3.56 -7.66
CA SER A 160 -19.28 3.25 -6.24
C SER A 160 -19.24 1.75 -5.97
N MET A 161 -18.74 1.38 -4.78
CA MET A 161 -18.61 0.00 -4.36
C MET A 161 -19.94 -0.78 -4.45
N LYS A 162 -21.05 -0.17 -4.01
CA LYS A 162 -22.40 -0.72 -4.20
C LYS A 162 -22.74 -0.99 -5.67
N ALA A 163 -22.53 -0.02 -6.56
CA ALA A 163 -22.86 -0.18 -7.98
C ALA A 163 -21.99 -1.26 -8.66
N GLN A 164 -20.71 -1.34 -8.28
CA GLN A 164 -19.83 -2.42 -8.70
C GLN A 164 -20.32 -3.78 -8.20
N PHE A 165 -20.67 -3.91 -6.92
CA PHE A 165 -21.20 -5.16 -6.36
C PHE A 165 -22.47 -5.62 -7.09
N GLU A 166 -23.42 -4.70 -7.30
CA GLU A 166 -24.67 -5.00 -8.00
C GLU A 166 -24.40 -5.48 -9.45
N ALA A 167 -23.70 -4.68 -10.25
CA ALA A 167 -23.52 -4.96 -11.67
C ALA A 167 -22.49 -6.06 -11.96
N LEU A 168 -21.50 -6.25 -11.10
CA LEU A 168 -20.45 -7.26 -11.28
C LEU A 168 -20.78 -8.58 -10.59
N LEU A 169 -21.56 -8.64 -9.51
CA LEU A 169 -21.79 -9.92 -8.79
C LEU A 169 -23.26 -10.33 -8.81
N VAL A 170 -24.16 -9.40 -8.48
CA VAL A 170 -25.59 -9.70 -8.30
C VAL A 170 -26.30 -9.90 -9.64
N GLU A 171 -26.19 -8.95 -10.56
CA GLU A 171 -26.87 -9.00 -11.85
C GLU A 171 -26.40 -10.16 -12.74
N PRO A 172 -25.10 -10.48 -12.84
CA PRO A 172 -24.65 -11.63 -13.63
C PRO A 172 -25.17 -12.95 -13.09
N LEU A 173 -25.24 -13.08 -11.76
CA LEU A 173 -25.81 -14.27 -11.12
C LEU A 173 -27.32 -14.41 -11.42
N LYS A 174 -28.09 -13.32 -11.34
CA LYS A 174 -29.50 -13.31 -11.72
C LYS A 174 -29.71 -13.70 -13.19
N GLU A 175 -28.83 -13.23 -14.07
CA GLU A 175 -28.88 -13.55 -15.49
C GLU A 175 -28.55 -15.04 -15.76
N LEU A 176 -27.57 -15.62 -15.07
CA LEU A 176 -27.26 -17.05 -15.15
C LEU A 176 -28.44 -17.92 -14.72
N GLU A 177 -29.10 -17.56 -13.63
CA GLU A 177 -30.29 -18.27 -13.16
C GLU A 177 -31.44 -18.18 -14.17
N ARG A 178 -31.64 -17.02 -14.79
CA ARG A 178 -32.63 -16.83 -15.85
C ARG A 178 -32.32 -17.68 -17.09
N GLN A 179 -31.04 -17.94 -17.35
CA GLN A 179 -30.56 -18.83 -18.41
C GLN A 179 -30.63 -20.32 -18.02
N GLY A 180 -31.04 -20.65 -16.80
CA GLY A 180 -31.13 -22.02 -16.30
C GLY A 180 -29.79 -22.61 -15.86
N SER A 181 -28.73 -21.81 -15.76
CA SER A 181 -27.44 -22.25 -15.21
C SER A 181 -27.52 -22.37 -13.69
N VAL A 182 -27.10 -23.51 -13.17
CA VAL A 182 -27.04 -23.79 -11.73
C VAL A 182 -25.58 -23.80 -11.31
N LEU A 183 -25.14 -22.73 -10.66
CA LEU A 183 -23.80 -22.67 -10.09
C LEU A 183 -23.73 -23.48 -8.80
N GLY A 184 -22.74 -24.38 -8.73
CA GLY A 184 -22.32 -24.96 -7.46
C GLY A 184 -21.74 -23.90 -6.52
N ARG A 185 -21.54 -24.25 -5.25
CA ARG A 185 -20.96 -23.33 -4.26
C ARG A 185 -19.58 -22.85 -4.69
N ARG A 186 -19.36 -21.55 -4.55
CA ARG A 186 -18.12 -20.85 -4.86
C ARG A 186 -17.68 -20.08 -3.62
N ALA A 187 -16.59 -20.53 -3.02
CA ALA A 187 -16.06 -19.88 -1.84
C ALA A 187 -15.25 -18.63 -2.22
N ILE A 188 -15.46 -17.55 -1.49
CA ILE A 188 -14.78 -16.27 -1.67
C ILE A 188 -14.09 -15.91 -0.36
N PHE A 189 -12.76 -15.84 -0.38
CA PHE A 189 -11.96 -15.56 0.81
C PHE A 189 -11.55 -14.09 0.85
N VAL A 190 -11.74 -13.46 1.99
CA VAL A 190 -11.36 -12.07 2.26
C VAL A 190 -10.52 -12.03 3.52
N ASP A 191 -9.20 -12.02 3.36
CA ASP A 191 -8.26 -11.97 4.48
C ASP A 191 -7.77 -10.56 4.76
N GLY A 192 -7.47 -10.28 6.02
CA GLY A 192 -6.92 -9.00 6.46
C GLY A 192 -7.88 -7.83 6.28
N LEU A 193 -9.20 -8.01 6.40
CA LEU A 193 -10.16 -6.90 6.17
C LEU A 193 -9.84 -5.66 7.02
N ASP A 194 -9.29 -5.84 8.23
CA ASP A 194 -8.80 -4.76 9.11
C ASP A 194 -7.53 -4.03 8.59
N GLU A 195 -6.92 -4.54 7.53
CA GLU A 195 -5.82 -3.92 6.80
C GLU A 195 -6.29 -3.12 5.59
N CYS A 196 -7.59 -3.10 5.28
CA CYS A 196 -8.15 -2.16 4.31
C CYS A 196 -8.06 -0.72 4.85
N LYS A 197 -7.60 0.22 4.00
CA LYS A 197 -7.31 1.61 4.38
C LYS A 197 -8.52 2.38 4.92
N SER A 198 -9.73 2.06 4.48
CA SER A 198 -10.96 2.77 4.86
C SER A 198 -11.84 1.92 5.77
N ARG A 199 -12.02 2.39 7.00
CA ARG A 199 -12.92 1.77 7.99
C ARG A 199 -14.35 1.65 7.48
N ASP A 200 -14.85 2.68 6.79
CA ASP A 200 -16.21 2.69 6.26
C ASP A 200 -16.36 1.68 5.12
N ALA A 201 -15.35 1.58 4.24
CA ALA A 201 -15.30 0.58 3.19
C ALA A 201 -15.33 -0.85 3.75
N GLN A 202 -14.63 -1.11 4.86
CA GLN A 202 -14.69 -2.42 5.52
C GLN A 202 -16.12 -2.80 5.93
N CYS A 203 -16.86 -1.85 6.52
CA CYS A 203 -18.26 -2.04 6.91
C CYS A 203 -19.19 -2.17 5.69
N GLU A 204 -18.98 -1.37 4.64
CA GLU A 204 -19.77 -1.40 3.40
C GLU A 204 -19.64 -2.75 2.69
N ILE A 205 -18.43 -3.31 2.59
CA ILE A 205 -18.19 -4.64 2.01
C ILE A 205 -19.05 -5.70 2.71
N ILE A 206 -19.01 -5.73 4.05
CA ILE A 206 -19.79 -6.70 4.84
C ILE A 206 -21.29 -6.46 4.63
N GLY A 207 -21.73 -5.19 4.68
CA GLY A 207 -23.13 -4.83 4.54
C GLY A 207 -23.74 -5.22 3.19
N LEU A 208 -23.01 -5.01 2.09
CA LEU A 208 -23.44 -5.39 0.74
C LEU A 208 -23.58 -6.92 0.61
N VAL A 209 -22.57 -7.66 1.07
CA VAL A 209 -22.56 -9.13 1.03
C VAL A 209 -23.70 -9.71 1.88
N ALA A 210 -23.85 -9.22 3.11
CA ALA A 210 -24.89 -9.69 4.03
C ALA A 210 -26.31 -9.34 3.57
N THR A 211 -26.50 -8.14 3.01
CA THR A 211 -27.80 -7.75 2.45
C THR A 211 -28.19 -8.67 1.30
N PHE A 212 -27.26 -8.94 0.37
CA PHE A 212 -27.52 -9.84 -0.75
C PHE A 212 -27.82 -11.28 -0.30
N ALA A 213 -27.01 -11.81 0.63
CA ALA A 213 -27.20 -13.13 1.21
C ALA A 213 -28.56 -13.29 1.94
N ARG A 214 -29.09 -12.22 2.51
CA ARG A 214 -30.40 -12.20 3.17
C ARG A 214 -31.56 -12.22 2.18
N GLU A 215 -31.41 -11.49 1.08
CA GLU A 215 -32.49 -11.31 0.11
C GLU A 215 -32.78 -12.58 -0.70
N ARG A 216 -31.80 -13.48 -0.84
CA ARG A 216 -31.94 -14.70 -1.64
C ARG A 216 -30.83 -15.72 -1.41
N PRO A 217 -31.08 -17.00 -1.74
CA PRO A 217 -30.03 -18.00 -1.88
C PRO A 217 -28.96 -17.54 -2.87
N THR A 218 -27.70 -17.88 -2.58
CA THR A 218 -26.55 -17.51 -3.41
C THR A 218 -25.53 -18.65 -3.44
N PRO A 219 -24.88 -18.90 -4.60
CA PRO A 219 -23.75 -19.82 -4.67
C PRO A 219 -22.47 -19.22 -4.07
N PHE A 220 -22.42 -17.90 -3.82
CA PHE A 220 -21.23 -17.23 -3.31
C PHE A 220 -21.17 -17.29 -1.77
N PHE A 221 -20.20 -18.02 -1.25
CA PHE A 221 -19.97 -18.24 0.18
C PHE A 221 -18.75 -17.44 0.63
N TRP A 222 -18.94 -16.46 1.50
CA TRP A 222 -17.93 -15.47 1.87
C TRP A 222 -17.26 -15.78 3.20
N ALA A 223 -15.95 -15.99 3.20
CA ALA A 223 -15.13 -16.18 4.40
C ALA A 223 -14.30 -14.93 4.67
N PHE A 224 -14.62 -14.22 5.75
CA PHE A 224 -13.89 -13.05 6.21
C PHE A 224 -12.92 -13.42 7.33
N PHE A 225 -11.70 -12.89 7.27
CA PHE A 225 -10.69 -13.03 8.31
C PHE A 225 -10.20 -11.65 8.73
N SER A 226 -10.33 -11.32 10.01
CA SER A 226 -9.92 -9.99 10.50
C SER A 226 -9.59 -9.98 11.99
N ARG A 227 -8.96 -8.90 12.44
CA ARG A 227 -8.95 -8.54 13.87
C ARG A 227 -10.38 -8.19 14.34
N PRO A 228 -10.70 -8.39 15.62
CA PRO A 228 -11.99 -8.00 16.18
C PRO A 228 -12.02 -6.49 16.48
N GLU A 229 -11.77 -5.64 15.48
CA GLU A 229 -11.86 -4.19 15.67
C GLU A 229 -13.31 -3.78 16.01
N PRO A 230 -13.52 -2.75 16.88
CA PRO A 230 -14.86 -2.45 17.41
C PRO A 230 -15.95 -2.28 16.35
N HIS A 231 -15.64 -1.63 15.21
CA HIS A 231 -16.60 -1.48 14.12
C HIS A 231 -16.88 -2.76 13.37
N LEU A 232 -15.90 -3.63 13.16
CA LEU A 232 -16.13 -4.92 12.53
C LEU A 232 -17.00 -5.79 13.43
N GLN A 233 -16.74 -5.79 14.74
CA GLN A 233 -17.59 -6.48 15.71
C GLN A 233 -19.03 -5.98 15.66
N ALA A 234 -19.24 -4.66 15.69
CA ALA A 234 -20.57 -4.08 15.60
C ALA A 234 -21.27 -4.43 14.28
N THR A 235 -20.56 -4.34 13.16
CA THR A 235 -21.11 -4.63 11.83
C THR A 235 -21.51 -6.10 11.69
N PHE A 236 -20.64 -7.04 12.07
CA PHE A 236 -20.99 -8.46 12.00
C PHE A 236 -22.11 -8.84 12.99
N ALA A 237 -22.14 -8.24 14.19
CA ALA A 237 -23.21 -8.49 15.17
C ALA A 237 -24.61 -8.15 14.61
N ASN A 238 -24.72 -7.07 13.82
CA ASN A 238 -25.99 -6.70 13.16
C ASN A 238 -26.53 -7.79 12.22
N PHE A 239 -25.67 -8.66 11.68
CA PHE A 239 -26.05 -9.73 10.77
C PHE A 239 -26.04 -11.12 11.44
N ASP A 240 -25.35 -11.26 12.57
CA ASP A 240 -25.37 -12.45 13.43
C ASP A 240 -26.78 -12.70 14.02
N HIS A 241 -27.49 -11.61 14.38
CA HIS A 241 -28.89 -11.69 14.84
C HIS A 241 -29.87 -12.29 13.82
N ASN A 242 -29.49 -12.40 12.53
CA ASN A 242 -30.32 -12.99 11.48
C ASN A 242 -29.84 -14.39 11.05
N HIS A 243 -28.91 -15.02 11.79
CA HIS A 243 -28.32 -16.31 11.44
C HIS A 243 -27.71 -16.33 10.02
N LEU A 244 -27.08 -15.24 9.58
CA LEU A 244 -26.44 -15.17 8.25
C LEU A 244 -24.93 -15.44 8.31
N CYS A 245 -24.33 -15.39 9.50
CA CYS A 245 -22.90 -15.45 9.70
C CYS A 245 -22.51 -16.53 10.72
N ASN A 246 -21.60 -17.43 10.34
CA ASN A 246 -20.92 -18.32 11.27
C ASN A 246 -19.69 -17.61 11.83
N VAL A 247 -19.67 -17.33 13.13
CA VAL A 247 -18.53 -16.68 13.79
C VAL A 247 -17.62 -17.72 14.41
N ALA A 248 -16.36 -17.75 13.97
CA ALA A 248 -15.30 -18.53 14.58
C ALA A 248 -14.30 -17.60 15.28
N VAL A 249 -13.99 -17.90 16.54
CA VAL A 249 -12.97 -17.17 17.29
C VAL A 249 -11.68 -17.96 17.28
N LEU A 250 -10.65 -17.39 16.65
CA LEU A 250 -9.29 -17.88 16.76
C LEU A 250 -8.66 -17.24 18.00
N SER A 251 -8.91 -17.85 19.16
CA SER A 251 -8.38 -17.40 20.43
C SER A 251 -6.88 -17.71 20.54
N VAL A 252 -6.20 -16.88 21.32
CA VAL A 252 -4.84 -17.17 21.78
C VAL A 252 -5.01 -18.08 22.99
N SER A 253 -4.71 -19.36 22.79
CA SER A 253 -4.86 -20.41 23.80
C SER A 253 -3.64 -21.31 23.82
N ARG A 254 -3.32 -21.80 25.02
CA ARG A 254 -2.28 -22.82 25.24
C ARG A 254 -2.67 -24.21 24.73
N ASP A 255 -3.92 -24.40 24.29
CA ASP A 255 -4.33 -25.62 23.58
C ASP A 255 -3.51 -25.83 22.29
N THR A 256 -2.93 -24.76 21.76
CA THR A 256 -2.08 -24.78 20.56
C THR A 256 -0.61 -25.03 20.87
N ASP A 257 -0.22 -25.23 22.13
CA ASP A 257 1.17 -25.41 22.54
C ASP A 257 1.83 -26.60 21.81
N GLY A 258 1.10 -27.70 21.61
CA GLY A 258 1.59 -28.87 20.85
C GLY A 258 1.84 -28.55 19.37
N GLU A 259 0.97 -27.75 18.74
CA GLU A 259 1.13 -27.30 17.36
C GLU A 259 2.31 -26.32 17.21
N ILE A 260 2.48 -25.42 18.19
CA ILE A 260 3.61 -24.47 18.24
C ILE A 260 4.92 -25.23 18.43
N GLU A 261 4.95 -26.25 19.28
CA GLU A 261 6.13 -27.11 19.46
C GLU A 261 6.50 -27.79 18.14
N LEU A 262 5.52 -28.38 17.45
CA LEU A 262 5.70 -29.02 16.15
C LEU A 262 6.28 -28.03 15.12
N TYR A 263 5.71 -26.83 15.06
CA TYR A 263 6.15 -25.77 14.15
C TYR A 263 7.59 -25.32 14.45
N LEU A 264 7.92 -25.04 15.71
CA LEU A 264 9.27 -24.66 16.15
C LEU A 264 10.29 -25.76 15.85
N ARG A 265 9.99 -27.00 16.24
CA ARG A 265 10.91 -28.14 16.07
C ARG A 265 11.27 -28.35 14.61
N ASN A 266 10.28 -28.34 13.72
CA ASN A 266 10.51 -28.54 12.30
C ASN A 266 11.14 -27.31 11.63
N GLY A 267 10.71 -26.11 11.99
CA GLY A 267 11.27 -24.86 11.49
C GLY A 267 12.75 -24.72 11.80
N LEU A 268 13.14 -24.98 13.05
CA LEU A 268 14.54 -24.96 13.50
C LEU A 268 15.36 -26.05 12.81
N LYS A 269 14.88 -27.31 12.76
CA LYS A 269 15.57 -28.37 12.00
C LYS A 269 15.77 -28.02 10.52
N ASN A 270 14.80 -27.35 9.90
CA ASN A 270 14.91 -26.93 8.51
C ASN A 270 15.97 -25.84 8.30
N ILE A 271 16.27 -25.00 9.30
CA ILE A 271 17.40 -24.06 9.25
C ILE A 271 18.72 -24.84 9.13
N LEU A 272 18.95 -25.84 10.00
CA LEU A 272 20.16 -26.67 9.94
C LEU A 272 20.30 -27.37 8.58
N ARG A 273 19.21 -27.94 8.08
CA ARG A 273 19.18 -28.62 6.77
C ARG A 273 19.54 -27.66 5.63
N ARG A 274 18.92 -26.47 5.58
CA ARG A 274 19.18 -25.47 4.53
C ARG A 274 20.60 -24.91 4.59
N ARG A 275 21.19 -24.82 5.79
CA ARG A 275 22.57 -24.34 6.01
C ARG A 275 23.64 -25.43 5.92
N ASN A 276 23.24 -26.68 5.68
CA ASN A 276 24.13 -27.84 5.68
C ASN A 276 24.94 -27.98 6.99
N ILE A 277 24.32 -27.69 8.13
CA ILE A 277 24.93 -27.83 9.46
C ILE A 277 24.51 -29.18 10.03
N THR A 278 25.50 -30.01 10.38
CA THR A 278 25.27 -31.28 11.09
C THR A 278 25.76 -31.15 12.52
N LEU A 279 24.88 -31.39 13.49
CA LEU A 279 25.23 -31.41 14.90
C LEU A 279 25.34 -32.87 15.37
N SER A 280 26.28 -33.13 16.29
CA SER A 280 26.49 -34.47 16.88
C SER A 280 25.41 -34.86 17.89
N TYR A 281 24.48 -33.95 18.18
CA TYR A 281 23.46 -34.10 19.20
C TYR A 281 22.10 -33.58 18.71
N MET A 282 21.04 -33.93 19.44
CA MET A 282 19.67 -33.53 19.09
C MET A 282 19.45 -32.03 19.34
N TRP A 283 19.21 -31.29 18.25
CA TRP A 283 18.89 -29.86 18.29
C TRP A 283 17.57 -29.56 17.53
N PRO A 284 16.74 -28.64 18.03
CA PRO A 284 16.87 -27.93 19.32
C PRO A 284 16.60 -28.85 20.53
N PRO A 285 17.20 -28.59 21.70
CA PRO A 285 16.91 -29.35 22.92
C PRO A 285 15.45 -29.24 23.36
N ASP A 286 14.84 -30.31 23.88
CA ASP A 286 13.43 -30.29 24.29
C ASP A 286 13.13 -29.24 25.38
N ARG A 287 14.09 -28.98 26.29
CA ARG A 287 13.98 -27.92 27.29
C ARG A 287 13.82 -26.53 26.64
N ALA A 288 14.51 -26.28 25.54
CA ALA A 288 14.45 -25.00 24.83
C ALA A 288 13.06 -24.84 24.19
N LEU A 289 12.57 -25.90 23.53
CA LEU A 289 11.23 -25.91 22.95
C LEU A 289 10.15 -25.63 23.99
N LYS A 290 10.21 -26.27 25.17
CA LYS A 290 9.24 -26.03 26.25
C LYS A 290 9.21 -24.56 26.70
N VAL A 291 10.36 -23.91 26.82
CA VAL A 291 10.44 -22.48 27.17
C VAL A 291 9.83 -21.63 26.07
N LEU A 292 10.20 -21.85 24.81
CA LEU A 292 9.69 -21.07 23.68
C LEU A 292 8.18 -21.25 23.46
N VAL A 293 7.67 -22.46 23.65
CA VAL A 293 6.23 -22.75 23.57
C VAL A 293 5.48 -22.01 24.67
N ALA A 294 5.99 -22.04 25.90
CA ALA A 294 5.40 -21.29 27.01
C ALA A 294 5.41 -19.77 26.76
N SER A 295 6.52 -19.21 26.26
CA SER A 295 6.61 -17.78 25.90
C SER A 295 5.74 -17.39 24.70
N ALA A 296 5.48 -18.32 23.77
CA ALA A 296 4.58 -18.03 22.65
C ALA A 296 3.15 -17.77 23.13
N ALA A 297 2.74 -18.35 24.27
CA ALA A 297 1.42 -18.20 24.87
C ALA A 297 0.26 -18.41 23.87
N GLY A 298 0.43 -19.26 22.85
CA GLY A 298 -0.56 -19.49 21.79
C GLY A 298 -0.47 -18.58 20.55
N LEU A 299 0.48 -17.63 20.49
CA LEU A 299 0.70 -16.73 19.36
C LEU A 299 1.73 -17.30 18.37
N PHE A 300 1.30 -17.63 17.14
CA PHE A 300 2.17 -18.15 16.08
C PHE A 300 3.18 -17.14 15.51
N ILE A 301 2.91 -15.84 15.64
CA ILE A 301 3.88 -14.80 15.22
C ILE A 301 5.18 -14.86 16.03
N TYR A 302 5.11 -15.29 17.30
CA TYR A 302 6.28 -15.43 18.16
C TYR A 302 7.27 -16.48 17.62
N PRO A 303 6.91 -17.77 17.46
CA PRO A 303 7.81 -18.77 16.91
C PRO A 303 8.20 -18.47 15.45
N ALA A 304 7.32 -17.88 14.64
CA ALA A 304 7.66 -17.49 13.27
C ALA A 304 8.77 -16.43 13.24
N THR A 305 8.73 -15.46 14.16
CA THR A 305 9.77 -14.44 14.30
C THR A 305 11.08 -15.05 14.83
N ILE A 306 11.01 -16.00 15.77
CA ILE A 306 12.18 -16.73 16.27
C ILE A 306 12.87 -17.51 15.16
N ILE A 307 12.12 -18.25 14.35
CA ILE A 307 12.69 -19.02 13.23
C ILE A 307 13.43 -18.08 12.28
N ARG A 308 12.84 -16.92 11.94
CA ARG A 308 13.54 -15.93 11.09
C ARG A 308 14.78 -15.38 11.78
N PHE A 309 14.70 -15.02 13.05
CA PHE A 309 15.83 -14.50 13.83
C PHE A 309 16.99 -15.49 13.94
N VAL A 310 16.70 -16.77 14.20
CA VAL A 310 17.69 -17.85 14.28
C VAL A 310 18.26 -18.17 12.89
N ASP A 311 17.50 -17.90 11.83
CA ASP A 311 17.96 -17.96 10.44
C ASP A 311 18.73 -16.71 10.00
N GLN A 312 19.35 -15.95 10.93
CA GLN A 312 20.31 -14.90 10.58
C GLN A 312 21.60 -15.49 10.00
N VAL A 313 22.04 -15.02 8.84
CA VAL A 313 23.31 -15.46 8.23
C VAL A 313 24.49 -14.81 8.95
N GLY A 314 25.60 -15.55 9.11
CA GLY A 314 26.82 -15.05 9.75
C GLY A 314 26.89 -15.26 11.28
N ARG A 315 25.88 -15.88 11.89
CA ARG A 315 25.88 -16.34 13.28
C ARG A 315 25.40 -17.79 13.34
N THR A 316 25.80 -18.53 14.38
CA THR A 316 25.34 -19.92 14.52
C THR A 316 23.88 -19.95 15.01
N PRO A 317 23.06 -20.89 14.52
CA PRO A 317 21.70 -21.06 15.05
C PRO A 317 21.66 -21.36 16.55
N GLU A 318 22.68 -22.05 17.08
CA GLU A 318 22.84 -22.35 18.50
C GLU A 318 22.98 -21.08 19.34
N GLU A 319 23.93 -20.20 18.99
CA GLU A 319 24.13 -18.92 19.69
C GLU A 319 22.85 -18.08 19.70
N LEU A 320 22.18 -17.95 18.55
CA LEU A 320 20.97 -17.14 18.43
C LEU A 320 19.81 -17.71 19.24
N LEU A 321 19.66 -19.04 19.27
CA LEU A 321 18.64 -19.69 20.08
C LEU A 321 18.91 -19.48 21.57
N ASP A 322 20.15 -19.63 22.03
CA ASP A 322 20.54 -19.41 23.43
C ASP A 322 20.28 -17.96 23.88
N LEU A 323 20.43 -17.00 22.97
CA LEU A 323 20.13 -15.59 23.23
C LEU A 323 18.62 -15.34 23.41
N VAL A 324 17.77 -15.99 22.61
CA VAL A 324 16.31 -15.95 22.81
C VAL A 324 15.98 -16.57 24.18
N LEU A 325 16.51 -17.76 24.48
CA LEU A 325 16.23 -18.48 25.73
C LEU A 325 16.70 -17.71 26.97
N SER A 326 17.83 -17.02 26.91
CA SER A 326 18.35 -16.21 28.01
C SER A 326 17.44 -15.02 28.32
N SER A 327 16.80 -14.44 27.29
CA SER A 327 15.82 -13.38 27.45
C SER A 327 14.49 -13.89 28.00
N SER A 328 13.99 -15.02 27.48
CA SER A 328 12.75 -15.68 27.93
C SER A 328 12.86 -16.21 29.36
N GLY A 329 14.01 -16.75 29.76
CA GLY A 329 14.23 -17.29 31.11
C GLY A 329 14.21 -16.22 32.20
N SER A 330 14.68 -15.00 31.90
CA SER A 330 14.56 -13.84 32.81
C SER A 330 13.12 -13.32 32.92
N LEU A 331 12.28 -13.57 31.92
CA LEU A 331 10.88 -13.15 31.89
C LEU A 331 10.01 -14.10 32.72
N VAL A 332 10.28 -15.41 32.74
CA VAL A 332 9.55 -16.40 33.55
C VAL A 332 9.56 -16.09 35.06
N GLY A 333 10.59 -15.41 35.57
CA GLY A 333 10.62 -14.92 36.96
C GLY A 333 9.64 -13.78 37.27
N HIS A 334 9.14 -13.08 36.25
CA HIS A 334 8.18 -11.97 36.35
C HIS A 334 6.76 -12.33 35.82
N LEU A 335 6.59 -13.50 35.22
CA LEU A 335 5.39 -13.98 34.51
C LEU A 335 4.13 -14.24 35.36
N GLY A 336 4.13 -13.84 36.63
CA GLY A 336 2.93 -13.88 37.48
C GLY A 336 2.03 -12.64 37.39
N ARG A 337 2.36 -11.60 36.59
CA ARG A 337 1.72 -10.28 36.77
C ARG A 337 1.29 -9.47 35.53
N SER A 338 1.63 -9.81 34.28
CA SER A 338 1.15 -9.03 33.12
C SER A 338 0.02 -9.75 32.38
N ASN A 339 -1.21 -9.23 32.49
CA ASN A 339 -2.39 -9.66 31.72
C ASN A 339 -2.37 -9.15 30.26
N GLU A 340 -1.20 -8.81 29.71
CA GLU A 340 -1.08 -8.15 28.41
C GLU A 340 -0.87 -9.16 27.27
N PRO A 341 -1.75 -9.21 26.24
CA PRO A 341 -1.76 -10.26 25.22
C PRO A 341 -0.50 -10.39 24.35
N PHE A 342 0.42 -9.41 24.38
CA PHE A 342 1.61 -9.36 23.51
C PHE A 342 2.93 -9.22 24.28
N ALA A 343 2.93 -9.33 25.62
CA ALA A 343 4.10 -9.01 26.44
C ALA A 343 5.38 -9.75 26.03
N GLU A 344 5.31 -11.06 25.81
CA GLU A 344 6.48 -11.87 25.39
C GLU A 344 6.94 -11.52 23.96
N LEU A 345 6.00 -11.22 23.06
CA LEU A 345 6.32 -10.77 21.70
C LEU A 345 6.99 -9.40 21.70
N ASP A 346 6.49 -8.48 22.52
CA ASP A 346 7.04 -7.13 22.68
C ASP A 346 8.42 -7.16 23.35
N ALA A 347 8.61 -8.07 24.31
CA ALA A 347 9.92 -8.34 24.90
C ALA A 347 10.89 -8.90 23.85
N PHE A 348 10.44 -9.77 22.96
CA PHE A 348 11.28 -10.29 21.89
C PHE A 348 11.61 -9.26 20.80
N TYR A 349 10.65 -8.42 20.40
CA TYR A 349 10.93 -7.26 19.54
C TYR A 349 11.93 -6.31 20.20
N THR A 350 11.76 -6.07 21.50
CA THR A 350 12.70 -5.30 22.30
C THR A 350 14.09 -5.93 22.32
N LEU A 351 14.20 -7.26 22.43
CA LEU A 351 15.48 -7.97 22.35
C LEU A 351 16.16 -7.75 21.00
N ILE A 352 15.41 -7.91 19.89
CA ILE A 352 15.92 -7.68 18.54
C ILE A 352 16.50 -6.26 18.44
N LEU A 353 15.77 -5.26 18.92
CA LEU A 353 16.21 -3.86 18.85
C LEU A 353 17.35 -3.52 19.82
N ARG A 354 17.38 -4.10 21.03
CA ARG A 354 18.47 -3.89 22.00
C ARG A 354 19.81 -4.46 21.55
N ARG A 355 19.78 -5.48 20.71
CA ARG A 355 20.99 -6.14 20.18
C ARG A 355 21.63 -5.39 19.03
N ILE A 356 20.94 -4.41 18.46
CA ILE A 356 21.48 -3.60 17.38
C ILE A 356 22.74 -2.90 17.91
N PRO A 357 23.88 -3.01 17.23
CA PRO A 357 25.11 -2.30 17.59
C PRO A 357 24.87 -0.80 17.77
N GLU A 358 25.47 -0.17 18.78
CA GLU A 358 25.24 1.24 19.11
C GLU A 358 25.52 2.19 17.92
N ASN A 359 26.50 1.84 17.07
CA ASN A 359 26.85 2.58 15.85
C ASN A 359 25.83 2.40 14.70
N LEU A 360 24.95 1.40 14.76
CA LEU A 360 23.86 1.17 13.80
C LEU A 360 22.50 1.63 14.31
N LEU A 361 22.31 1.72 15.62
CA LEU A 361 21.01 2.05 16.24
C LEU A 361 20.39 3.36 15.72
N PRO A 362 21.13 4.49 15.57
CA PRO A 362 20.56 5.70 14.99
C PRO A 362 20.04 5.50 13.56
N SER A 363 20.77 4.73 12.73
CA SER A 363 20.36 4.42 11.36
C SER A 363 19.10 3.54 11.33
N VAL A 364 19.02 2.54 12.21
CA VAL A 364 17.80 1.72 12.36
C VAL A 364 16.61 2.57 12.80
N GLN A 365 16.78 3.44 13.79
CA GLN A 365 15.70 4.33 14.25
C GLN A 365 15.17 5.22 13.13
N LEU A 366 16.06 5.78 12.32
CA LEU A 366 15.69 6.63 11.18
C LEU A 366 14.98 5.84 10.07
N LEU A 367 15.44 4.63 9.76
CA LEU A 367 14.80 3.72 8.81
C LEU A 367 13.36 3.40 9.24
N LEU A 368 13.19 2.94 10.47
CA LEU A 368 11.89 2.54 11.02
C LEU A 368 10.96 3.74 11.17
N ALA A 369 11.48 4.91 11.58
CA ALA A 369 10.69 6.14 11.64
C ALA A 369 10.19 6.56 10.25
N LEU A 370 11.06 6.54 9.23
CA LEU A 370 10.64 6.86 7.86
C LEU A 370 9.58 5.88 7.35
N ALA A 371 9.77 4.59 7.57
CA ALA A 371 8.81 3.55 7.21
C ALA A 371 7.46 3.73 7.93
N CYS A 372 7.46 4.18 9.19
CA CYS A 372 6.22 4.42 9.94
C CYS A 372 5.55 5.78 9.66
N MET A 373 6.25 6.75 9.05
CA MET A 373 5.75 8.10 8.78
C MET A 373 5.03 8.26 7.44
N THR A 374 5.38 7.49 6.42
CA THR A 374 4.82 7.68 5.07
C THR A 374 3.30 7.43 5.10
N PRO A 375 2.45 8.43 4.79
CA PRO A 375 1.00 8.21 4.74
C PRO A 375 0.66 7.21 3.62
N PHE A 376 0.08 6.08 4.02
CA PHE A 376 -0.79 5.14 3.31
C PHE A 376 -0.76 5.06 1.76
N GLU A 377 0.44 4.96 1.19
CA GLU A 377 0.63 4.31 -0.10
C GLU A 377 1.72 3.26 0.05
N SER A 378 1.30 2.07 0.50
CA SER A 378 2.11 0.84 0.59
C SER A 378 3.24 0.88 1.65
N CYS A 379 3.24 -0.07 2.60
CA CYS A 379 4.42 -0.42 3.42
C CYS A 379 5.50 -1.14 2.60
N VAL A 380 5.68 -0.71 1.34
CA VAL A 380 6.59 -1.21 0.33
C VAL A 380 7.48 -0.04 -0.04
N TRP A 381 8.73 -0.10 0.41
CA TRP A 381 9.70 0.94 0.11
C TRP A 381 10.73 0.42 -0.89
N GLY A 382 10.88 1.12 -2.02
CA GLY A 382 12.02 0.95 -2.91
C GLY A 382 13.31 1.27 -2.16
N THR A 383 14.22 0.31 -2.06
CA THR A 383 15.36 0.41 -1.14
C THR A 383 16.34 1.50 -1.53
N VAL A 384 16.56 1.74 -2.83
CA VAL A 384 17.42 2.84 -3.29
C VAL A 384 16.82 4.21 -2.95
N GLY A 385 15.53 4.42 -3.22
CA GLY A 385 14.85 5.68 -2.90
C GLY A 385 14.86 5.95 -1.40
N LEU A 386 14.51 4.93 -0.61
CA LEU A 386 14.56 5.00 0.85
C LEU A 386 15.98 5.28 1.38
N SER A 387 16.98 4.61 0.83
CA SER A 387 18.36 4.75 1.28
C SER A 387 18.90 6.15 0.98
N ASN A 388 18.62 6.70 -0.21
CA ASN A 388 19.02 8.06 -0.55
C ASN A 388 18.29 9.12 0.30
N MET A 389 17.03 8.90 0.69
CA MET A 389 16.33 9.77 1.65
C MET A 389 16.92 9.72 3.07
N LEU A 390 17.71 8.70 3.39
CA LEU A 390 18.38 8.53 4.69
C LEU A 390 19.90 8.73 4.61
N GLY A 391 20.46 8.93 3.41
CA GLY A 391 21.91 8.98 3.18
C GLY A 391 22.62 7.66 3.41
N PHE A 392 21.96 6.52 3.19
CA PHE A 392 22.55 5.19 3.35
C PHE A 392 23.18 4.71 2.04
N SER A 393 24.45 4.30 2.11
CA SER A 393 25.03 3.48 1.04
C SER A 393 24.39 2.10 1.00
N GLU A 394 24.56 1.38 -0.12
CA GLU A 394 24.14 -0.02 -0.22
C GLU A 394 24.65 -0.85 0.96
N ALA A 395 25.95 -0.78 1.23
CA ALA A 395 26.57 -1.52 2.32
C ALA A 395 25.94 -1.15 3.68
N LYS A 396 25.69 0.15 3.94
CA LYS A 396 25.06 0.59 5.19
C LYS A 396 23.62 0.07 5.29
N PHE A 397 22.85 0.12 4.22
CA PHE A 397 21.50 -0.44 4.17
C PHE A 397 21.51 -1.94 4.47
N ARG A 398 22.39 -2.71 3.82
CA ARG A 398 22.50 -4.17 4.03
C ARG A 398 22.85 -4.50 5.50
N LEU A 399 23.75 -3.74 6.12
CA LEU A 399 24.07 -3.89 7.55
C LEU A 399 22.86 -3.60 8.44
N VAL A 400 22.14 -2.49 8.18
CA VAL A 400 20.93 -2.11 8.93
C VAL A 400 19.83 -3.15 8.78
N TYR A 401 19.58 -3.61 7.55
CA TYR A 401 18.59 -4.65 7.26
C TYR A 401 18.95 -5.98 7.93
N ASN A 402 20.23 -6.37 7.93
CA ASN A 402 20.66 -7.62 8.56
C ASN A 402 20.31 -7.69 10.05
N GLU A 403 20.33 -6.57 10.77
CA GLU A 403 19.88 -6.52 12.17
C GLU A 403 18.35 -6.59 12.33
N LEU A 404 17.59 -6.33 11.26
CA LEU A 404 16.13 -6.29 11.25
C LEU A 404 15.46 -7.43 10.45
N HIS A 405 16.24 -8.35 9.86
CA HIS A 405 15.73 -9.42 8.98
C HIS A 405 14.66 -10.32 9.63
N ALA A 406 14.57 -10.36 10.95
CA ALA A 406 13.53 -11.13 11.66
C ALA A 406 12.14 -10.48 11.57
N VAL A 407 12.08 -9.17 11.36
CA VAL A 407 10.86 -8.34 11.40
C VAL A 407 10.59 -7.59 10.11
N LEU A 408 11.62 -7.37 9.29
CA LEU A 408 11.52 -6.83 7.94
C LEU A 408 11.88 -7.87 6.88
N HIS A 409 11.14 -7.89 5.79
CA HIS A 409 11.41 -8.69 4.60
C HIS A 409 12.02 -7.80 3.53
N PHE A 410 13.14 -8.22 2.96
CA PHE A 410 13.76 -7.59 1.81
C PHE A 410 13.70 -8.54 0.62
N GLN A 411 13.02 -8.10 -0.44
CA GLN A 411 12.97 -8.81 -1.71
C GLN A 411 13.86 -8.09 -2.72
N GLU A 412 14.94 -8.73 -3.12
CA GLU A 412 15.80 -8.22 -4.17
C GLU A 412 15.14 -8.38 -5.54
N TYR A 413 15.11 -7.30 -6.30
CA TYR A 413 14.68 -7.32 -7.70
C TYR A 413 15.90 -7.09 -8.57
N LYS A 414 16.14 -7.97 -9.54
CA LYS A 414 17.08 -7.68 -10.62
C LYS A 414 16.53 -6.52 -11.44
N VAL A 415 17.29 -5.45 -11.57
CA VAL A 415 16.93 -4.29 -12.38
C VAL A 415 16.69 -4.80 -13.81
N PRO A 416 15.51 -4.55 -14.42
CA PRO A 416 15.32 -4.86 -15.83
C PRO A 416 16.41 -4.14 -16.63
N SER A 417 17.08 -4.84 -17.55
CA SER A 417 17.93 -4.19 -18.53
C SER A 417 17.08 -3.18 -19.31
N LEU A 418 17.65 -2.00 -19.59
CA LEU A 418 17.00 -0.99 -20.41
C LEU A 418 16.58 -1.66 -21.74
N PRO A 419 15.30 -1.62 -22.15
CA PRO A 419 14.91 -2.25 -23.41
C PRO A 419 15.63 -1.59 -24.59
N ASP A 420 16.12 -2.37 -25.55
CA ASP A 420 16.91 -1.88 -26.69
C ASP A 420 16.21 -0.79 -27.53
N SER A 421 14.87 -0.70 -27.42
CA SER A 421 14.04 0.35 -28.04
C SER A 421 14.21 1.74 -27.42
N HIS A 422 14.80 1.86 -26.23
CA HIS A 422 15.10 3.11 -25.54
C HIS A 422 16.59 3.40 -25.61
N ARG A 423 17.16 3.59 -26.82
CA ARG A 423 18.58 3.94 -26.94
C ARG A 423 18.86 5.20 -26.11
N ALA A 424 19.78 5.06 -25.16
CA ALA A 424 20.26 6.07 -24.23
C ALA A 424 20.94 7.30 -24.86
N GLU A 425 20.95 7.41 -26.20
CA GLU A 425 21.60 8.50 -26.93
C GLU A 425 20.72 9.78 -27.02
N SER A 426 19.43 9.72 -26.67
CA SER A 426 18.51 10.88 -26.83
C SER A 426 17.94 11.47 -25.53
N PHE A 427 18.23 10.91 -24.35
CA PHE A 427 17.72 11.43 -23.08
C PHE A 427 18.82 12.14 -22.30
N ASP A 428 18.70 13.47 -22.24
CA ASP A 428 19.56 14.34 -21.45
C ASP A 428 18.83 14.75 -20.17
N THR A 429 19.23 14.19 -19.02
CA THR A 429 18.65 14.52 -17.71
C THR A 429 19.04 15.91 -17.20
N THR A 430 19.89 16.63 -17.92
CA THR A 430 20.24 18.02 -17.60
C THR A 430 19.21 19.02 -18.11
N ARG A 431 18.17 18.54 -18.81
CA ARG A 431 17.01 19.33 -19.23
C ARG A 431 15.67 18.78 -18.68
N PRO A 432 14.64 19.63 -18.61
CA PRO A 432 13.25 19.22 -18.41
C PRO A 432 12.77 18.13 -19.39
N CYS A 433 11.89 17.25 -18.91
CA CYS A 433 11.26 16.21 -19.71
C CYS A 433 10.15 16.75 -20.61
N ASP A 434 10.00 16.16 -21.79
CA ASP A 434 8.92 16.48 -22.74
C ASP A 434 8.01 15.28 -23.04
N ALA A 435 7.02 15.47 -23.92
CA ALA A 435 6.05 14.43 -24.27
C ALA A 435 6.70 13.18 -24.92
N GLY A 436 7.83 13.35 -25.62
CA GLY A 436 8.59 12.25 -26.21
C GLY A 436 9.25 11.35 -25.17
N ASP A 437 9.46 11.85 -23.95
CA ASP A 437 10.12 11.15 -22.86
C ASP A 437 9.19 10.29 -22.00
N LEU A 438 7.87 10.43 -22.17
CA LEU A 438 6.84 9.81 -21.31
C LEU A 438 7.03 8.30 -21.13
N ALA A 439 7.35 7.57 -22.19
CA ALA A 439 7.56 6.12 -22.11
C ALA A 439 8.80 5.77 -21.26
N THR A 440 9.90 6.51 -21.45
CA THR A 440 11.14 6.34 -20.69
C THR A 440 10.95 6.71 -19.22
N ILE A 441 10.24 7.81 -18.94
CA ILE A 441 9.94 8.24 -17.55
C ILE A 441 9.00 7.26 -16.87
N GLY A 442 7.97 6.77 -17.56
CA GLY A 442 7.08 5.75 -17.01
C GLY A 442 7.85 4.48 -16.63
N TRP A 443 8.77 4.03 -17.50
CA TRP A 443 9.67 2.92 -17.20
C TRP A 443 10.62 3.23 -16.04
N LEU A 444 11.23 4.42 -16.00
CA LEU A 444 12.13 4.86 -14.94
C LEU A 444 11.41 4.95 -13.60
N HIS A 445 10.20 5.51 -13.56
CA HIS A 445 9.39 5.58 -12.35
C HIS A 445 9.05 4.18 -11.83
N GLN A 446 8.59 3.29 -12.71
CA GLN A 446 8.24 1.93 -12.32
C GLN A 446 9.47 1.15 -11.84
N SER A 447 10.60 1.30 -12.54
CA SER A 447 11.86 0.64 -12.21
C SER A 447 12.52 1.20 -10.95
N ALA A 448 12.54 2.52 -10.78
CA ALA A 448 13.11 3.21 -9.61
C ALA A 448 12.39 2.82 -8.32
N SER A 449 11.07 2.64 -8.36
CA SER A 449 10.29 2.18 -7.20
C SER A 449 10.67 0.79 -6.69
N ARG A 450 11.36 -0.02 -7.52
CA ARG A 450 11.82 -1.38 -7.19
C ARG A 450 13.35 -1.52 -7.26
N LEU A 451 14.06 -0.43 -7.53
CA LEU A 451 15.48 -0.46 -7.75
C LEU A 451 16.20 -0.82 -6.45
N GLY A 452 17.13 -1.77 -6.54
CA GLY A 452 17.82 -2.35 -5.39
C GLY A 452 16.94 -3.25 -4.51
N GLY A 453 15.68 -3.47 -4.88
CA GLY A 453 14.73 -4.29 -4.15
C GLY A 453 13.60 -3.52 -3.44
N ILE A 454 12.78 -4.26 -2.71
CA ILE A 454 11.67 -3.74 -1.91
C ILE A 454 11.84 -4.19 -0.47
N LEU A 455 11.58 -3.29 0.48
CA LEU A 455 11.52 -3.56 1.90
C LEU A 455 10.05 -3.55 2.38
N THR A 456 9.64 -4.54 3.17
CA THR A 456 8.30 -4.63 3.79
C THR A 456 8.36 -5.10 5.23
N PHE A 457 7.27 -4.89 5.99
CA PHE A 457 7.09 -5.56 7.28
C PHE A 457 6.61 -7.00 7.05
N TYR A 458 7.16 -7.97 7.80
CA TYR A 458 6.60 -9.32 7.81
C TYR A 458 5.19 -9.36 8.40
N HIS A 459 4.91 -8.48 9.36
CA HIS A 459 3.63 -8.46 10.05
C HIS A 459 3.34 -7.10 10.69
N LYS A 460 2.05 -6.68 10.64
CA LYS A 460 1.56 -5.40 11.19
C LYS A 460 1.80 -5.26 12.70
N SER A 461 1.95 -6.35 13.46
CA SER A 461 2.23 -6.25 14.91
C SER A 461 3.53 -5.53 15.26
N PHE A 462 4.57 -5.64 14.43
CA PHE A 462 5.82 -4.93 14.67
C PHE A 462 5.68 -3.43 14.34
N TYR A 463 4.95 -3.11 13.28
CA TYR A 463 4.54 -1.73 12.97
C TYR A 463 3.73 -1.12 14.14
N ASP A 464 2.73 -1.84 14.65
CA ASP A 464 1.90 -1.42 15.78
C ASP A 464 2.76 -1.20 17.04
N PHE A 465 3.71 -2.12 17.31
CA PHE A 465 4.67 -2.03 18.42
C PHE A 465 5.51 -0.76 18.35
N LEU A 466 6.10 -0.44 17.19
CA LEU A 466 6.98 0.72 17.00
C LEU A 466 6.27 2.07 17.15
N ARG A 467 4.95 2.11 16.94
CA ARG A 467 4.15 3.35 17.03
C ARG A 467 3.51 3.55 18.40
N ASP A 468 3.45 2.50 19.22
CA ASP A 468 2.89 2.53 20.56
C ASP A 468 4.01 2.63 21.60
N GLN A 469 4.12 3.81 22.23
CA GLN A 469 5.15 4.07 23.24
C GLN A 469 4.97 3.20 24.50
N SER A 470 3.74 2.79 24.82
CA SER A 470 3.49 1.92 25.97
C SER A 470 4.10 0.52 25.77
N ARG A 471 4.20 0.08 24.51
CA ARG A 471 4.73 -1.24 24.14
C ARG A 471 6.22 -1.23 23.84
N SER A 472 6.68 -0.26 23.05
CA SER A 472 8.09 -0.20 22.58
C SER A 472 9.01 0.66 23.43
N GLY A 473 8.48 1.44 24.37
CA GLY A 473 9.27 2.28 25.27
C GLY A 473 10.22 3.21 24.52
N THR A 474 11.53 3.05 24.75
CA THR A 474 12.59 3.86 24.13
C THR A 474 12.77 3.61 22.63
N PHE A 475 12.17 2.54 22.09
CA PHE A 475 12.24 2.21 20.67
C PHE A 475 11.07 2.79 19.85
N CYS A 476 10.16 3.51 20.49
CA CYS A 476 9.03 4.14 19.83
C CYS A 476 9.51 5.19 18.81
N VAL A 477 9.13 5.01 17.54
CA VAL A 477 9.60 5.84 16.41
C VAL A 477 8.70 7.03 16.10
N SER A 478 7.52 7.08 16.71
CA SER A 478 6.58 8.20 16.62
C SER A 478 6.86 9.31 17.64
N THR A 479 7.94 9.21 18.42
CA THR A 479 8.29 10.20 19.45
C THR A 479 8.85 11.51 18.85
N PRO A 480 8.58 12.66 19.50
CA PRO A 480 9.18 13.96 19.16
C PRO A 480 10.69 13.91 18.86
N HIS A 481 11.44 13.18 19.67
CA HIS A 481 12.90 13.08 19.56
C HIS A 481 13.36 12.39 18.27
N VAL A 482 12.77 11.23 17.96
CA VAL A 482 13.13 10.47 16.75
C VAL A 482 12.69 11.21 15.49
N LEU A 483 11.46 11.76 15.51
CA LEU A 483 10.95 12.59 14.41
C LEU A 483 11.82 13.83 14.18
N GLY A 484 12.32 14.47 15.24
CA GLY A 484 13.24 15.60 15.15
C GLY A 484 14.60 15.24 14.56
N LYS A 485 15.17 14.07 14.89
CA LYS A 485 16.39 13.58 14.24
C LYS A 485 16.17 13.33 12.75
N LEU A 486 15.06 12.69 12.39
CA LEU A 486 14.72 12.41 11.00
C LEU A 486 14.50 13.71 10.22
N PHE A 487 13.78 14.66 10.80
CA PHE A 487 13.57 15.98 10.22
C PHE A 487 14.91 16.69 9.92
N LYS A 488 15.83 16.77 10.89
CA LYS A 488 17.16 17.39 10.70
C LYS A 488 17.98 16.71 9.60
N LEU A 489 17.97 15.38 9.56
CA LEU A 489 18.69 14.62 8.53
C LEU A 489 18.14 14.95 7.14
N ARG A 490 16.82 14.92 7.00
CA ARG A 490 16.17 15.20 5.72
C ARG A 490 16.34 16.65 5.28
N LEU A 491 16.28 17.59 6.22
CA LEU A 491 16.55 19.00 5.97
C LEU A 491 17.95 19.18 5.36
N ARG A 492 18.96 18.50 5.94
CA ARG A 492 20.34 18.50 5.43
C ARG A 492 20.42 17.88 4.03
N ILE A 493 19.88 16.67 3.84
CA ILE A 493 19.90 15.98 2.55
C ILE A 493 19.24 16.83 1.46
N HIS A 494 18.08 17.43 1.76
CA HIS A 494 17.41 18.34 0.84
C HIS A 494 18.27 19.57 0.51
N HIS A 495 18.88 20.19 1.51
CA HIS A 495 19.80 21.32 1.30
C HIS A 495 20.98 20.92 0.40
N ASP A 496 21.62 19.77 0.66
CA ASP A 496 22.76 19.27 -0.10
C ASP A 496 22.39 18.99 -1.56
N TYR A 497 21.18 18.48 -1.83
CA TYR A 497 20.67 18.40 -3.20
C TYR A 497 20.44 19.80 -3.79
N ALA A 498 19.77 20.69 -3.07
CA ALA A 498 19.37 22.01 -3.55
C ALA A 498 20.57 22.88 -3.96
N ILE A 499 21.72 22.79 -3.28
CA ILE A 499 22.92 23.57 -3.62
C ILE A 499 23.60 23.11 -4.92
N THR A 500 23.32 21.89 -5.38
CA THR A 500 23.88 21.41 -6.66
C THR A 500 23.14 21.93 -7.89
N PHE A 501 22.13 22.74 -7.63
CA PHE A 501 21.29 23.36 -8.62
C PHE A 501 21.33 24.89 -8.48
N THR A 502 21.40 25.56 -9.60
CA THR A 502 21.24 27.00 -9.77
C THR A 502 20.03 27.27 -10.66
N ILE A 503 19.30 28.34 -10.36
CA ILE A 503 18.19 28.77 -11.21
C ILE A 503 18.78 29.68 -12.28
N GLN A 504 18.62 29.31 -13.55
CA GLN A 504 19.02 30.13 -14.69
C GLN A 504 17.91 30.09 -15.73
N ASP A 505 17.48 31.27 -16.19
CA ASP A 505 16.47 31.42 -17.25
C ASP A 505 15.21 30.55 -17.06
N GLN A 506 14.82 30.35 -15.80
CA GLN A 506 13.64 29.58 -15.31
C GLN A 506 13.82 28.06 -15.23
N ASP A 507 14.99 27.54 -15.55
CA ASP A 507 15.30 26.13 -15.38
C ASP A 507 16.26 25.89 -14.22
N LEU A 508 16.16 24.69 -13.67
CA LEU A 508 17.03 24.21 -12.60
C LEU A 508 18.27 23.57 -13.25
N ILE A 509 19.35 24.32 -13.39
CA ILE A 509 20.59 23.86 -14.05
C ILE A 509 21.59 23.37 -13.00
N GLN A 510 22.35 22.32 -13.30
CA GLN A 510 23.43 21.87 -12.44
C GLN A 510 24.51 22.95 -12.30
N SER A 511 24.94 23.22 -11.08
CA SER A 511 25.96 24.23 -10.81
C SER A 511 27.34 23.83 -11.35
N SER A 512 28.07 24.80 -11.91
CA SER A 512 29.41 24.59 -12.45
C SER A 512 30.40 24.17 -11.35
N GLY A 513 31.23 23.15 -11.63
CA GLY A 513 32.24 22.64 -10.70
C GLY A 513 31.72 21.64 -9.65
N VAL A 514 30.44 21.28 -9.67
CA VAL A 514 29.87 20.21 -8.84
C VAL A 514 29.90 18.88 -9.62
N PRO A 515 30.49 17.79 -9.09
CA PRO A 515 30.58 16.51 -9.81
C PRO A 515 29.23 16.05 -10.37
N SER A 516 29.24 15.58 -11.63
CA SER A 516 28.11 14.88 -12.25
C SER A 516 27.67 13.70 -11.36
N SER A 517 26.38 13.66 -11.04
CA SER A 517 25.56 12.64 -10.33
C SER A 517 26.09 11.86 -9.12
N THR A 518 27.37 11.48 -9.03
CA THR A 518 27.92 10.53 -8.06
C THR A 518 28.25 11.13 -6.69
N GLY A 519 28.23 12.45 -6.55
CA GLY A 519 28.63 13.11 -5.30
C GLY A 519 27.58 13.13 -4.18
N ILE A 520 26.28 13.01 -4.50
CA ILE A 520 25.18 13.22 -3.54
C ILE A 520 24.34 11.95 -3.32
N LEU A 521 24.20 11.10 -4.34
CA LEU A 521 23.51 9.82 -4.16
C LEU A 521 24.37 8.92 -3.28
N SER A 522 23.86 8.57 -2.11
CA SER A 522 24.50 7.58 -1.24
C SER A 522 24.45 6.18 -1.84
N TRP A 523 23.45 5.87 -2.66
CA TRP A 523 23.32 4.62 -3.40
C TRP A 523 22.93 4.93 -4.87
N PRO A 524 23.92 5.04 -5.78
CA PRO A 524 23.65 5.25 -7.19
C PRO A 524 23.19 3.95 -7.89
N GLY A 525 22.43 4.11 -8.97
CA GLY A 525 22.13 3.05 -9.93
C GLY A 525 23.28 2.79 -10.92
N HIS A 526 22.99 1.96 -11.92
CA HIS A 526 24.00 1.38 -12.81
C HIS A 526 24.46 2.30 -13.95
N ASN A 527 23.74 3.38 -14.23
CA ASN A 527 24.09 4.33 -15.28
C ASN A 527 23.65 5.76 -14.92
N GLU A 528 24.19 6.72 -15.66
CA GLU A 528 24.00 8.15 -15.40
C GLU A 528 22.54 8.61 -15.55
N LEU A 529 21.84 8.08 -16.56
CA LEU A 529 20.42 8.33 -16.81
C LEU A 529 19.57 8.01 -15.57
N VAL A 530 19.75 6.80 -15.03
CA VAL A 530 19.06 6.32 -13.83
C VAL A 530 19.48 7.14 -12.61
N ASN A 531 20.76 7.48 -12.47
CA ASN A 531 21.25 8.29 -11.36
C ASN A 531 20.62 9.68 -11.33
N SER A 532 20.57 10.37 -12.45
CA SER A 532 19.96 11.69 -12.51
C SER A 532 18.46 11.65 -12.22
N TYR A 533 17.74 10.64 -12.73
CA TYR A 533 16.33 10.44 -12.38
C TYR A 533 16.15 10.19 -10.87
N ILE A 534 16.93 9.29 -10.27
CA ILE A 534 16.90 9.03 -8.82
C ILE A 534 17.18 10.30 -8.02
N LYS A 535 18.13 11.13 -8.47
CA LYS A 535 18.45 12.41 -7.83
C LYS A 535 17.24 13.33 -7.84
N ALA A 536 16.58 13.51 -8.98
CA ALA A 536 15.38 14.35 -9.09
C ALA A 536 14.24 13.81 -8.22
N VAL A 537 13.97 12.50 -8.25
CA VAL A 537 12.94 11.87 -7.41
C VAL A 537 13.27 11.98 -5.92
N THR A 538 14.51 11.76 -5.52
CA THR A 538 14.93 11.85 -4.11
C THR A 538 14.80 13.28 -3.59
N PHE A 539 15.23 14.27 -4.38
CA PHE A 539 15.07 15.67 -4.04
C PHE A 539 13.59 16.04 -3.86
N ASN A 540 12.75 15.62 -4.80
CA ASN A 540 11.31 15.85 -4.76
C ASN A 540 10.64 15.16 -3.56
N ASN A 541 10.90 13.87 -3.31
CA ASN A 541 10.31 13.14 -2.20
C ASN A 541 10.78 13.66 -0.84
N THR A 542 12.04 14.12 -0.75
CA THR A 542 12.56 14.77 0.46
C THR A 542 11.90 16.13 0.67
N GLY A 543 11.78 16.95 -0.38
CA GLY A 543 11.06 18.22 -0.34
C GLY A 543 9.60 18.02 0.06
N PHE A 544 8.87 17.16 -0.64
CA PHE A 544 7.48 16.82 -0.35
C PHE A 544 7.31 16.48 1.12
N SER A 545 8.08 15.54 1.66
CA SER A 545 7.92 15.18 3.07
C SER A 545 8.15 16.31 4.09
N LEU A 546 9.03 17.27 3.79
CA LEU A 546 9.41 18.36 4.69
C LEU A 546 8.52 19.58 4.52
N LEU A 547 7.93 19.72 3.34
CA LEU A 547 7.19 20.91 2.92
C LEU A 547 5.69 20.64 2.82
N HIS A 548 5.29 19.38 2.89
CA HIS A 548 3.90 18.97 2.88
C HIS A 548 3.27 19.29 4.23
N VAL A 549 2.05 19.81 4.18
CA VAL A 549 1.30 20.26 5.36
C VAL A 549 1.14 19.13 6.36
N PHE A 550 1.18 17.85 5.93
CA PHE A 550 0.97 16.69 6.80
C PHE A 550 2.22 16.01 7.39
N PHE A 551 3.40 16.64 7.43
CA PHE A 551 4.43 16.18 8.37
C PHE A 551 3.98 16.42 9.82
N PRO A 552 4.21 15.50 10.79
CA PRO A 552 3.77 15.65 12.18
C PRO A 552 4.62 16.68 12.95
N TYR A 553 4.56 17.96 12.56
CA TYR A 553 5.35 19.04 13.16
C TYR A 553 4.97 19.35 14.61
N ASP A 554 3.78 18.97 15.09
CA ASP A 554 3.31 19.26 16.47
C ASP A 554 4.28 18.75 17.55
N ASN A 555 5.06 17.74 17.19
CA ASN A 555 6.04 17.08 18.04
C ASN A 555 7.48 17.54 17.74
N LEU A 556 7.68 18.59 16.97
CA LEU A 556 9.00 19.13 16.65
C LEU A 556 9.31 20.41 17.42
N ASP A 557 10.59 20.62 17.69
CA ASP A 557 11.10 21.90 18.19
C ASP A 557 10.76 23.03 17.18
N PRO A 558 10.02 24.07 17.61
CA PRO A 558 9.73 25.28 16.84
C PRO A 558 10.90 25.84 16.04
N HIS A 559 12.10 25.81 16.61
CA HIS A 559 13.29 26.34 15.94
C HIS A 559 13.67 25.49 14.73
N LEU A 560 13.52 24.16 14.82
CA LEU A 560 13.76 23.27 13.67
C LEU A 560 12.76 23.51 12.56
N VAL A 561 11.49 23.68 12.90
CA VAL A 561 10.43 23.98 11.92
C VAL A 561 10.72 25.31 11.23
N SER A 562 11.18 26.33 11.97
CA SER A 562 11.52 27.64 11.40
C SER A 562 12.64 27.62 10.35
N GLN A 563 13.52 26.60 10.37
CA GLN A 563 14.58 26.45 9.35
C GLN A 563 14.03 26.20 7.94
N LEU A 564 12.77 25.78 7.83
CA LEU A 564 12.09 25.67 6.52
C LEU A 564 11.92 27.03 5.84
N ALA A 565 11.90 28.14 6.59
CA ALA A 565 11.74 29.46 6.01
C ALA A 565 12.93 29.88 5.11
N ASP A 566 14.10 29.27 5.30
CA ASP A 566 15.32 29.54 4.53
C ASP A 566 15.41 28.75 3.21
N PHE A 567 14.46 27.82 3.00
CA PHE A 567 14.40 27.02 1.77
C PHE A 567 14.16 27.91 0.55
N ASP A 568 14.83 27.58 -0.55
CA ASP A 568 14.48 28.11 -1.86
C ASP A 568 13.35 27.26 -2.45
N PHE A 569 12.12 27.64 -2.12
CA PHE A 569 10.91 26.93 -2.54
C PHE A 569 10.78 26.85 -4.06
N ARG A 570 11.38 27.82 -4.78
CA ARG A 570 11.44 27.81 -6.25
C ARG A 570 12.19 26.60 -6.77
N LYS A 571 13.28 26.16 -6.11
CA LYS A 571 14.06 25.01 -6.58
C LYS A 571 13.23 23.72 -6.56
N HIS A 572 12.39 23.55 -5.54
CA HIS A 572 11.49 22.40 -5.48
C HIS A 572 10.44 22.46 -6.60
N LEU A 573 9.82 23.63 -6.83
CA LEU A 573 8.88 23.86 -7.92
C LEU A 573 9.49 23.65 -9.31
N LEU A 574 10.70 24.16 -9.54
CA LEU A 574 11.42 24.04 -10.82
C LEU A 574 12.07 22.67 -11.04
N SER A 575 12.09 21.80 -10.01
CA SER A 575 12.52 20.41 -10.16
C SER A 575 11.42 19.47 -10.66
N GLN A 576 10.16 19.90 -10.63
CA GLN A 576 9.00 19.11 -11.06
C GLN A 576 9.08 18.66 -12.54
N PRO A 577 9.52 19.50 -13.51
CA PRO A 577 9.63 19.10 -14.91
C PRO A 577 10.56 17.93 -15.21
N TYR A 578 11.44 17.58 -14.28
CA TYR A 578 12.38 16.47 -14.42
C TYR A 578 11.76 15.11 -14.07
N ILE A 579 10.56 15.11 -13.50
CA ILE A 579 9.82 13.91 -13.10
C ILE A 579 8.39 13.90 -13.67
N PHE A 580 7.83 15.07 -13.97
CA PHE A 580 6.51 15.27 -14.56
C PHE A 580 6.64 16.08 -15.86
N PRO A 581 6.38 15.48 -17.03
CA PRO A 581 6.34 16.22 -18.28
C PRO A 581 5.31 17.36 -18.25
N ASP A 582 5.61 18.42 -18.99
CA ASP A 582 4.74 19.59 -19.03
C ASP A 582 3.32 19.26 -19.50
N GLY A 583 2.32 19.76 -18.77
CA GLY A 583 0.90 19.54 -19.02
C GLY A 583 0.39 18.13 -18.69
N TYR A 584 1.26 17.20 -18.28
CA TYR A 584 0.88 15.83 -17.96
C TYR A 584 0.21 15.75 -16.59
N ILE A 585 -0.98 15.13 -16.52
CA ILE A 585 -1.69 14.87 -15.27
C ILE A 585 -1.17 13.55 -14.70
N SER A 586 -0.56 13.64 -13.53
CA SER A 586 -0.03 12.51 -12.79
C SER A 586 -0.90 12.19 -11.58
N ARG A 587 -0.94 10.91 -11.20
CA ARG A 587 -1.43 10.53 -9.86
C ARG A 587 -0.41 10.94 -8.83
N SER A 588 -0.89 11.50 -7.74
CA SER A 588 -0.06 11.96 -6.63
C SER A 588 -0.75 11.66 -5.29
N THR A 589 -0.07 11.97 -4.21
CA THR A 589 -0.67 12.02 -2.88
C THR A 589 -0.54 13.45 -2.38
N ASN A 590 -1.66 14.04 -1.99
CA ASN A 590 -1.68 15.35 -1.34
C ASN A 590 -2.64 15.31 -0.16
N LEU A 591 -2.26 15.97 0.92
CA LEU A 591 -2.96 15.97 2.21
C LEU A 591 -3.18 14.56 2.80
N GLY A 592 -2.32 13.59 2.42
CA GLY A 592 -2.47 12.18 2.79
C GLY A 592 -3.60 11.46 2.05
N LEU A 593 -4.12 12.06 0.98
CA LEU A 593 -5.18 11.56 0.14
C LEU A 593 -4.66 11.36 -1.29
N ALA A 594 -5.22 10.38 -1.99
CA ALA A 594 -4.97 10.22 -3.42
C ALA A 594 -5.45 11.48 -4.17
N SER A 595 -4.53 12.10 -4.90
CA SER A 595 -4.75 13.36 -5.62
C SER A 595 -4.27 13.24 -7.06
N LEU A 596 -4.57 14.26 -7.85
CA LEU A 596 -4.02 14.47 -9.17
C LEU A 596 -3.14 15.71 -9.13
N ALA A 597 -2.01 15.69 -9.84
CA ALA A 597 -1.10 16.81 -9.94
C ALA A 597 -0.70 17.05 -11.40
N LYS A 598 -0.60 18.33 -11.77
CA LYS A 598 -0.20 18.77 -13.12
C LYS A 598 0.79 19.91 -12.99
N TYR A 599 1.93 19.77 -13.65
CA TYR A 599 2.85 20.88 -13.83
C TYR A 599 2.56 21.58 -15.16
N VAL A 600 2.52 22.90 -15.15
CA VAL A 600 2.34 23.73 -16.34
C VAL A 600 3.50 24.72 -16.43
N ARG A 601 4.28 24.62 -17.49
CA ARG A 601 5.30 25.59 -17.88
C ARG A 601 4.63 26.75 -18.59
N GLY A 602 4.88 27.97 -18.16
CA GLY A 602 4.51 29.15 -18.93
C GLY A 602 5.72 30.01 -19.29
N PRO A 603 5.51 31.21 -19.85
CA PRO A 603 6.57 31.99 -20.48
C PRO A 603 7.67 32.47 -19.53
N SER A 604 7.36 32.55 -18.22
CA SER A 604 8.27 33.14 -17.24
C SER A 604 8.55 32.29 -15.98
N THR A 605 7.96 31.09 -15.87
CA THR A 605 7.71 30.41 -14.58
C THR A 605 6.98 29.07 -14.77
N GLY A 606 7.06 28.21 -13.74
CA GLY A 606 6.24 27.01 -13.62
C GLY A 606 5.11 27.16 -12.61
N THR A 607 4.00 26.48 -12.86
CA THR A 607 2.89 26.35 -11.90
C THR A 607 2.59 24.88 -11.66
N MET A 608 2.68 24.46 -10.40
CA MET A 608 2.18 23.16 -9.97
C MET A 608 0.74 23.30 -9.53
N LEU A 609 -0.13 22.47 -10.07
CA LEU A 609 -1.55 22.39 -9.73
C LEU A 609 -1.81 21.04 -9.05
N CYS A 610 -2.66 21.03 -8.03
CA CYS A 610 -3.10 19.78 -7.42
C CYS A 610 -4.60 19.80 -7.13
N HIS A 611 -5.24 18.64 -7.29
CA HIS A 611 -6.66 18.45 -7.07
C HIS A 611 -6.96 17.14 -6.33
N ILE A 612 -7.79 17.22 -5.29
CA ILE A 612 -8.36 16.06 -4.61
C ILE A 612 -9.86 16.01 -4.97
N PRO A 613 -10.30 14.97 -5.71
CA PRO A 613 -11.70 14.78 -6.06
C PRO A 613 -12.61 14.55 -4.85
N PRO A 614 -13.92 14.83 -5.00
CA PRO A 614 -14.98 14.34 -4.11
C PRO A 614 -14.89 12.87 -3.74
N SER A 615 -14.53 11.99 -4.68
CA SER A 615 -14.39 10.56 -4.38
C SER A 615 -13.32 10.25 -3.33
N ASN A 616 -12.26 11.06 -3.25
CA ASN A 616 -11.10 10.80 -2.39
C ASN A 616 -11.09 11.66 -1.12
N PHE A 617 -12.01 12.62 -1.01
CA PHE A 617 -12.02 13.61 0.07
C PHE A 617 -12.70 13.12 1.36
N HIS A 618 -13.39 11.98 1.34
CA HIS A 618 -14.19 11.47 2.46
C HIS A 618 -13.39 11.21 3.76
N VAL A 619 -12.07 10.98 3.68
CA VAL A 619 -11.19 10.84 4.85
C VAL A 619 -10.35 12.09 5.14
N PHE A 620 -10.70 13.24 4.56
CA PHE A 620 -10.03 14.51 4.82
C PHE A 620 -10.23 14.97 6.27
N ASP A 621 -9.14 15.07 7.03
CA ASP A 621 -9.16 15.63 8.37
C ASP A 621 -8.98 17.15 8.33
N ALA A 622 -10.10 17.86 8.23
CA ALA A 622 -10.12 19.31 8.19
C ALA A 622 -9.49 19.94 9.44
N LYS A 623 -9.72 19.36 10.62
CA LYS A 623 -9.19 19.90 11.89
C LYS A 623 -7.66 19.87 11.86
N THR A 624 -7.09 18.71 11.57
CA THR A 624 -5.64 18.52 11.45
C THR A 624 -5.05 19.40 10.36
N PHE A 625 -5.72 19.53 9.20
CA PHE A 625 -5.28 20.41 8.13
C PHE A 625 -5.15 21.87 8.59
N TYR A 626 -6.21 22.46 9.15
CA TYR A 626 -6.18 23.86 9.57
C TYR A 626 -5.21 24.13 10.73
N GLU A 627 -5.05 23.18 11.65
CA GLU A 627 -4.07 23.29 12.76
C GLU A 627 -2.63 23.39 12.22
N ARG A 628 -2.30 22.61 11.19
CA ARG A 628 -0.97 22.63 10.57
C ARG A 628 -0.72 23.89 9.75
N ILE A 629 -1.72 24.42 9.05
CA ILE A 629 -1.63 25.75 8.42
C ILE A 629 -1.24 26.82 9.44
N ARG A 630 -1.94 26.85 10.59
CA ARG A 630 -1.64 27.81 11.68
C ARG A 630 -0.23 27.62 12.23
N GLN A 631 0.27 26.39 12.26
CA GLN A 631 1.64 26.13 12.69
C GLN A 631 2.66 26.71 11.71
N LEU A 632 2.50 26.49 10.40
CA LEU A 632 3.36 27.09 9.38
C LEU A 632 3.34 28.63 9.45
N GLU A 633 2.18 29.24 9.72
CA GLU A 633 2.06 30.68 9.93
C GLU A 633 2.81 31.15 11.19
N ARG A 634 2.64 30.45 12.32
CA ARG A 634 3.32 30.77 13.59
C ARG A 634 4.84 30.74 13.47
N HIS A 635 5.39 29.83 12.66
CA HIS A 635 6.83 29.73 12.41
C HIS A 635 7.33 30.61 11.25
N GLY A 636 6.46 31.43 10.66
CA GLY A 636 6.83 32.37 9.59
C GLY A 636 7.14 31.72 8.24
N ILE A 637 6.92 30.41 8.09
CA ILE A 637 7.18 29.68 6.83
C ILE A 637 6.21 30.16 5.75
N ILE A 638 4.96 30.37 6.14
CA ILE A 638 3.93 30.96 5.27
C ILE A 638 3.41 32.26 5.88
N ARG A 639 3.06 33.20 5.02
CA ARG A 639 2.40 34.45 5.40
C ARG A 639 1.16 34.62 4.54
N LYS A 640 0.01 34.70 5.19
CA LYS A 640 -1.27 34.95 4.53
C LYS A 640 -1.26 36.28 3.78
N MET A 641 -1.80 36.27 2.57
CA MET A 641 -1.92 37.42 1.69
C MET A 641 -3.39 37.76 1.45
N HIS A 642 -3.65 39.01 1.05
CA HIS A 642 -4.96 39.38 0.52
C HIS A 642 -5.16 38.73 -0.84
N LEU A 643 -6.33 38.11 -1.05
CA LEU A 643 -6.69 37.61 -2.38
C LEU A 643 -6.85 38.82 -3.34
N PRO A 644 -6.17 38.80 -4.51
CA PRO A 644 -6.38 39.81 -5.55
C PRO A 644 -7.86 39.90 -5.97
N ASP A 645 -8.33 41.11 -6.27
CA ASP A 645 -9.74 41.35 -6.63
C ASP A 645 -10.16 40.63 -7.91
N PHE A 646 -9.21 40.39 -8.82
CA PHE A 646 -9.43 39.56 -9.99
C PHE A 646 -9.73 38.09 -9.63
N ILE A 647 -9.04 37.46 -8.67
CA ILE A 647 -9.42 36.10 -8.20
C ILE A 647 -10.82 36.13 -7.61
N LYS A 648 -11.15 37.13 -6.78
CA LYS A 648 -12.50 37.29 -6.23
C LYS A 648 -13.56 37.49 -7.32
N ARG A 649 -13.21 38.12 -8.44
CA ARG A 649 -14.09 38.34 -9.59
C ARG A 649 -14.22 37.09 -10.45
N TRP A 650 -13.12 36.39 -10.73
CA TRP A 650 -13.10 35.10 -11.41
C TRP A 650 -13.94 34.08 -10.65
N LYS A 651 -13.81 33.98 -9.31
CA LYS A 651 -14.69 33.17 -8.46
C LYS A 651 -16.16 33.53 -8.59
N ARG A 652 -16.50 34.81 -8.73
CA ARG A 652 -17.91 35.25 -8.94
C ARG A 652 -18.45 34.87 -10.32
N LEU A 653 -17.58 34.79 -11.34
CA LEU A 653 -17.96 34.52 -12.72
C LEU A 653 -17.91 33.03 -13.10
N HIS A 654 -16.98 32.28 -12.48
CA HIS A 654 -16.65 30.88 -12.81
C HIS A 654 -16.80 29.93 -11.63
N GLY A 655 -16.97 30.44 -10.40
CA GLY A 655 -17.16 29.61 -9.22
C GLY A 655 -18.45 28.82 -9.30
N LYS A 656 -18.32 27.51 -9.59
CA LYS A 656 -19.43 26.55 -9.60
C LYS A 656 -19.90 26.16 -8.19
N SER A 657 -19.47 26.82 -7.12
CA SER A 657 -19.66 26.34 -5.76
C SER A 657 -21.06 26.65 -5.21
N ARG A 658 -21.93 25.64 -5.15
CA ARG A 658 -22.96 25.55 -4.11
C ARG A 658 -22.23 25.33 -2.77
N GLY A 659 -22.47 26.17 -1.77
CA GLY A 659 -21.92 26.00 -0.42
C GLY A 659 -20.73 26.90 -0.04
N LYS A 660 -20.29 26.80 1.22
CA LYS A 660 -19.20 27.61 1.78
C LYS A 660 -17.82 27.06 1.36
N VAL A 661 -17.05 27.86 0.61
CA VAL A 661 -15.67 27.54 0.20
C VAL A 661 -14.69 28.35 1.05
N ASP A 662 -13.79 27.66 1.74
CA ASP A 662 -12.65 28.29 2.38
C ASP A 662 -11.49 28.36 1.37
N SER A 663 -10.88 29.53 1.22
CA SER A 663 -9.76 29.69 0.29
C SER A 663 -8.79 30.75 0.76
N TYR A 664 -7.50 30.49 0.61
CA TYR A 664 -6.46 31.36 1.10
C TYR A 664 -5.25 31.38 0.17
N LEU A 665 -4.63 32.55 0.05
CA LEU A 665 -3.38 32.75 -0.66
C LEU A 665 -2.28 33.02 0.37
N TYR A 666 -1.16 32.33 0.22
CA TYR A 666 0.01 32.44 1.07
C TYR A 666 1.25 32.78 0.25
N LYS A 667 2.12 33.58 0.85
CA LYS A 667 3.53 33.65 0.47
C LYS A 667 4.28 32.58 1.27
N LYS A 668 4.97 31.66 0.60
CA LYS A 668 5.76 30.58 1.22
C LYS A 668 7.24 30.91 1.07
N GLY A 669 7.98 30.96 2.17
CA GLY A 669 9.38 31.39 2.21
C GLY A 669 9.60 32.92 2.15
N HIS A 670 10.86 33.32 1.96
CA HIS A 670 11.32 34.70 2.13
C HIS A 670 12.10 35.24 0.93
N GLY A 671 12.17 36.57 0.81
CA GLY A 671 12.97 37.25 -0.23
C GLY A 671 12.66 36.77 -1.65
N GLU A 672 13.73 36.46 -2.39
CA GLU A 672 13.68 35.88 -3.75
C GLU A 672 13.39 34.38 -3.74
N LYS A 673 13.63 33.68 -2.62
CA LYS A 673 13.47 32.23 -2.43
C LYS A 673 12.00 31.77 -2.28
N LYS A 674 11.07 32.69 -2.41
CA LYS A 674 9.64 32.49 -2.12
C LYS A 674 8.89 31.85 -3.28
N THR A 675 7.79 31.20 -2.96
CA THR A 675 6.69 30.87 -3.88
C THR A 675 5.37 31.44 -3.35
N TYR A 676 4.34 31.42 -4.18
CA TYR A 676 2.97 31.72 -3.85
C TYR A 676 2.18 30.43 -3.89
N TRP A 677 1.48 30.16 -2.80
CA TRP A 677 0.67 28.96 -2.64
C TRP A 677 -0.75 29.36 -2.33
N TYR A 678 -1.65 28.95 -3.21
CA TYR A 678 -3.08 29.17 -3.06
C TYR A 678 -3.77 27.83 -2.94
N TRP A 679 -4.75 27.75 -2.06
CA TRP A 679 -5.63 26.60 -1.99
C TRP A 679 -7.06 27.02 -1.70
N GLU A 680 -7.98 26.15 -2.11
CA GLU A 680 -9.36 26.20 -1.71
C GLU A 680 -9.88 24.80 -1.36
N VAL A 681 -10.80 24.79 -0.40
CA VAL A 681 -11.42 23.59 0.11
C VAL A 681 -12.92 23.83 0.26
N ASN A 682 -13.71 22.90 -0.22
CA ASN A 682 -15.14 22.88 0.00
C ASN A 682 -15.48 21.62 0.79
N LEU A 683 -15.82 21.78 2.07
CA LEU A 683 -16.15 20.65 2.94
C LEU A 683 -17.56 20.08 2.67
N GLU A 684 -18.45 20.85 2.06
CA GLU A 684 -19.82 20.41 1.75
C GLU A 684 -19.87 19.52 0.50
N ILE A 685 -19.19 19.95 -0.57
CA ILE A 685 -19.05 19.17 -1.81
C ILE A 685 -17.91 18.14 -1.70
N GLY A 686 -16.95 18.40 -0.81
CA GLY A 686 -15.82 17.53 -0.54
C GLY A 686 -14.72 17.62 -1.59
N TYR A 687 -14.16 18.79 -1.87
CA TYR A 687 -13.01 18.86 -2.78
C TYR A 687 -11.91 19.77 -2.24
N TYR A 688 -10.71 19.56 -2.77
CA TYR A 688 -9.55 20.44 -2.56
C TYR A 688 -8.88 20.75 -3.89
N GLN A 689 -8.50 22.01 -4.09
CA GLN A 689 -7.71 22.47 -5.23
C GLN A 689 -6.63 23.42 -4.74
N GLU A 690 -5.46 23.33 -5.36
CA GLU A 690 -4.36 24.25 -5.06
C GLU A 690 -3.50 24.55 -6.29
N PHE A 691 -2.77 25.65 -6.19
CA PHE A 691 -1.61 25.89 -7.02
C PHE A 691 -0.41 26.41 -6.21
N GLU A 692 0.79 26.06 -6.64
CA GLU A 692 2.04 26.67 -6.19
C GLU A 692 2.82 27.20 -7.40
N THR A 693 3.28 28.46 -7.33
CA THR A 693 4.00 29.15 -8.41
C THR A 693 5.04 30.13 -7.84
N ASP A 694 6.09 30.46 -8.58
CA ASP A 694 7.01 31.55 -8.26
C ASP A 694 6.56 32.91 -8.88
N ASN A 695 5.58 32.91 -9.78
CA ASN A 695 4.95 34.11 -10.33
C ASN A 695 3.43 34.08 -10.15
N LEU A 696 2.95 34.88 -9.18
CA LEU A 696 1.54 34.92 -8.82
C LEU A 696 0.60 35.25 -9.98
N VAL A 697 0.97 36.18 -10.88
CA VAL A 697 0.09 36.62 -11.97
C VAL A 697 -0.14 35.47 -12.95
N GLU A 698 0.93 34.76 -13.27
CA GLU A 698 0.89 33.64 -14.21
C GLU A 698 0.19 32.43 -13.60
N GLY A 699 0.51 32.05 -12.36
CA GLY A 699 -0.16 30.93 -11.70
C GLY A 699 -1.66 31.15 -11.51
N ILE A 700 -2.11 32.39 -11.28
CA ILE A 700 -3.55 32.72 -11.26
C ILE A 700 -4.18 32.51 -12.63
N LYS A 701 -3.48 32.90 -13.71
CA LYS A 701 -3.97 32.71 -15.08
C LYS A 701 -4.12 31.22 -15.39
N VAL A 702 -3.05 30.45 -15.15
CA VAL A 702 -3.02 29.00 -15.35
C VAL A 702 -4.15 28.32 -14.55
N TYR A 703 -4.28 28.63 -13.25
CA TYR A 703 -5.34 28.08 -12.41
C TYR A 703 -6.74 28.45 -12.91
N GLY A 704 -6.93 29.68 -13.40
CA GLY A 704 -8.22 30.17 -13.86
C GLY A 704 -8.67 29.61 -15.21
N GLU A 705 -7.73 29.12 -16.01
CA GLU A 705 -7.97 28.48 -17.31
C GLU A 705 -8.07 26.94 -17.20
N GLU A 706 -7.64 26.36 -16.08
CA GLU A 706 -7.60 24.91 -15.89
C GLU A 706 -8.98 24.31 -15.64
N ASP A 707 -9.29 23.23 -16.37
CA ASP A 707 -10.50 22.43 -16.16
C ASP A 707 -10.18 21.21 -15.28
N PHE A 708 -10.19 21.42 -13.96
CA PHE A 708 -9.97 20.35 -12.98
C PHE A 708 -10.96 19.18 -13.09
N GLU A 709 -12.18 19.41 -13.59
CA GLU A 709 -13.17 18.35 -13.83
C GLU A 709 -12.78 17.49 -15.04
N GLY A 710 -12.08 18.08 -16.02
CA GLY A 710 -11.53 17.36 -17.17
C GLY A 710 -10.37 16.43 -16.80
N TRP A 711 -9.83 16.49 -15.58
CA TRP A 711 -8.72 15.64 -15.18
C TRP A 711 -9.12 14.16 -14.96
N TYR A 712 -10.42 13.87 -14.91
CA TYR A 712 -10.96 12.53 -14.65
C TYR A 712 -11.20 11.68 -15.90
N THR A 713 -11.22 12.32 -17.08
CA THR A 713 -11.47 11.69 -18.39
C THR A 713 -10.18 11.15 -18.97
#